data_AF-A0A2S4RTQ7-F1
#
_entry.id   AF-A0A2S4RTQ7-F1
#
_cell.length_a   1.000
_cell.length_b   1.000
_cell.length_c   1.000
_cell.angle_alpha   90.00
_cell.angle_beta   90.00
_cell.angle_gamma   90.00
#
_symmetry.space_group_name_H-M   'P 1'
#
loop_
_entity.id
_entity.type
_entity.pdbx_description
1 polymer ?
#
loop_
_entity_poly.entity_id
_entity_poly.type
_entity_poly.pdbx_seq_one_letter_code
_entity_poly.pdbx_strand_id
1 'polypeptide(L)'
;MKSMNIAASGELVSRLSTHRQVVALDSTDFTDVAAVVITVADSRSGILALLKRTGFHLPVFILAEDAAEVPDGAEAIVAGNAQDWLELESAACRYEENLLPPFYDTLTQYVEMGNSTFACPGHQHGAFFRKHPAGRHFYDFFGENVFRADMCNADVKLGDLLIHEGSAKHAQKFAAKVFHADKTYFVLNGTSAANKVVTNALLTRGDLVLFDRNNHKSNHHGALIQAGATPVYLEAARNAFGFIGGIDERCFNEEYLREQIREVAPTKANQSRPFRLAIIQLGTYDGTIYNARQVIDKIGHLCDYILFDSAWVGYEQFIPMMADGSPLLLELNENDPGIFVTQSVHKQQAGFSQTSQIHKKDNHIRGQARFCPHKRLNNAFMLHASTSPFYPLFAALDVNAKIHEGESGRRLWADCVTQGIEARKAILAHCKLLNPFIPPVVDGKPWQDYPTEMIARERRFFSFEPGAKWHGFAGYAKDQYFVDPCKLLLTTPGIDADTGRYTDFGIPATILAHYLREKGIVPEKCDLNSILFLLTPAESAEKMALLVTMLAQFEQHIEDDTPLADVLPTIFNKYPVRYRDYTLRELCQEMHNLYVSFDVKDLQKAMFRKECLPPVLMNPQDANSAFIRGDVELVRIRDAEGRIAAEGALPYPPGVLCVVPGEVWGGAVQRYFLALEEGVNLLPGFSPELQGVYSETDADGIKRLYGYVLK
;
A
#
# COMPACT_ATOMS: atom_id res chain seq x y z
N MET A 1 27.46 17.61 3.22
CA MET A 1 27.08 16.81 2.03
C MET A 1 28.12 17.07 0.94
N LYS A 2 28.30 16.15 -0.03
CA LYS A 2 29.02 16.52 -1.26
C LYS A 2 28.13 17.48 -2.06
N SER A 3 28.70 18.52 -2.67
CA SER A 3 27.97 19.41 -3.58
C SER A 3 27.47 18.63 -4.80
N MET A 4 26.27 18.95 -5.26
CA MET A 4 25.70 18.40 -6.50
C MET A 4 26.49 18.90 -7.71
N ASN A 5 26.40 18.14 -8.80
CA ASN A 5 27.12 18.36 -10.04
C ASN A 5 26.53 19.52 -10.85
N ILE A 6 27.33 20.03 -11.80
CA ILE A 6 26.81 20.83 -12.92
C ILE A 6 26.77 19.92 -14.14
N ALA A 7 25.62 19.80 -14.80
CA ALA A 7 25.52 19.10 -16.07
C ALA A 7 25.83 20.05 -17.21
N ALA A 8 26.63 19.63 -18.18
CA ALA A 8 27.02 20.47 -19.30
C ALA A 8 27.03 19.71 -20.62
N SER A 9 26.80 20.43 -21.72
CA SER A 9 27.03 19.88 -23.07
C SER A 9 28.46 19.33 -23.18
N GLY A 10 28.64 18.23 -23.91
CA GLY A 10 29.93 17.51 -23.93
C GLY A 10 31.15 18.40 -24.25
N GLU A 11 30.99 19.36 -25.15
CA GLU A 11 32.05 20.33 -25.50
C GLU A 11 32.33 21.41 -24.43
N LEU A 12 31.40 21.61 -23.49
CA LEU A 12 31.50 22.59 -22.42
C LEU A 12 32.09 22.00 -21.13
N VAL A 13 32.12 20.67 -20.97
CA VAL A 13 32.56 20.01 -19.74
C VAL A 13 33.95 20.48 -19.28
N SER A 14 34.89 20.65 -20.21
CA SER A 14 36.25 21.12 -19.90
C SER A 14 36.41 22.64 -19.90
N ARG A 15 35.37 23.40 -20.25
CA ARG A 15 35.40 24.87 -20.39
C ARG A 15 34.80 25.59 -19.18
N LEU A 16 34.02 24.89 -18.36
CA LEU A 16 33.39 25.47 -17.17
C LEU A 16 34.39 25.61 -16.02
N SER A 17 34.48 26.81 -15.47
CA SER A 17 35.28 27.11 -14.29
C SER A 17 34.40 27.11 -13.05
N THR A 18 34.19 25.94 -12.44
CA THR A 18 33.45 25.77 -11.18
C THR A 18 34.23 24.87 -10.22
N HIS A 19 33.92 24.98 -8.92
CA HIS A 19 34.43 24.09 -7.90
C HIS A 19 33.60 22.79 -7.78
N ARG A 20 32.44 22.74 -8.44
CA ARG A 20 31.60 21.54 -8.54
C ARG A 20 32.14 20.60 -9.60
N GLN A 21 31.84 19.31 -9.46
CA GLN A 21 32.12 18.36 -10.52
C GLN A 21 31.19 18.63 -11.72
N VAL A 22 31.75 18.64 -12.92
CA VAL A 22 31.00 18.84 -14.16
C VAL A 22 30.81 17.48 -14.84
N VAL A 23 29.56 17.16 -15.19
CA VAL A 23 29.18 15.90 -15.87
C VAL A 23 28.55 16.20 -17.22
N ALA A 24 28.67 15.29 -18.18
CA ALA A 24 28.09 15.46 -19.51
C ALA A 24 26.58 15.19 -19.48
N LEU A 25 25.78 15.91 -20.29
CA LEU A 25 24.32 15.73 -20.37
C LEU A 25 23.87 14.27 -20.65
N ASP A 26 24.64 13.50 -21.41
CA ASP A 26 24.36 12.10 -21.77
C ASP A 26 24.79 11.10 -20.69
N SER A 27 25.44 11.57 -19.62
CA SER A 27 25.99 10.76 -18.53
C SER A 27 25.23 10.90 -17.20
N THR A 28 24.10 11.62 -17.18
CA THR A 28 23.31 11.92 -15.98
C THR A 28 21.81 11.71 -16.21
N ASP A 29 21.11 11.32 -15.16
CA ASP A 29 19.64 11.33 -15.08
C ASP A 29 19.09 12.63 -14.45
N PHE A 30 19.99 13.60 -14.21
CA PHE A 30 19.77 14.90 -13.60
C PHE A 30 19.38 14.89 -12.11
N THR A 31 19.41 13.73 -11.43
CA THR A 31 19.03 13.64 -10.01
C THR A 31 20.11 14.14 -9.05
N ASP A 32 21.37 14.18 -9.51
CA ASP A 32 22.55 14.66 -8.79
C ASP A 32 23.10 16.00 -9.32
N VAL A 33 22.28 16.72 -10.10
CA VAL A 33 22.62 17.98 -10.77
C VAL A 33 21.93 19.17 -10.10
N ALA A 34 22.68 20.25 -9.85
CA ALA A 34 22.13 21.51 -9.31
C ALA A 34 21.95 22.61 -10.36
N ALA A 35 22.62 22.53 -11.50
CA ALA A 35 22.44 23.45 -12.62
C ALA A 35 22.87 22.80 -13.94
N VAL A 36 22.33 23.30 -15.05
CA VAL A 36 22.63 22.81 -16.39
C VAL A 36 23.20 23.92 -17.26
N VAL A 37 24.28 23.67 -17.99
CA VAL A 37 24.86 24.60 -18.95
C VAL A 37 24.89 23.98 -20.34
N ILE A 38 24.12 24.55 -21.27
CA ILE A 38 23.97 24.02 -22.62
C ILE A 38 24.52 24.96 -23.68
N THR A 39 24.74 24.45 -24.89
CA THR A 39 25.10 25.28 -26.06
C THR A 39 23.84 25.84 -26.73
N VAL A 40 24.01 26.83 -27.61
CA VAL A 40 22.93 27.33 -28.47
C VAL A 40 22.40 26.24 -29.42
N ALA A 41 23.24 25.27 -29.81
CA ALA A 41 22.80 24.14 -30.62
C ALA A 41 21.87 23.21 -29.83
N ASP A 42 22.21 22.94 -28.57
CA ASP A 42 21.41 22.08 -27.69
C ASP A 42 20.06 22.71 -27.33
N SER A 43 19.99 24.03 -27.16
CA SER A 43 18.72 24.70 -26.91
C SER A 43 17.71 24.52 -28.06
N ARG A 44 18.19 24.20 -29.27
CA ARG A 44 17.40 23.90 -30.47
C ARG A 44 17.21 22.39 -30.72
N SER A 45 17.85 21.52 -29.94
CA SER A 45 17.80 20.06 -30.11
C SER A 45 16.71 19.38 -29.28
N GLY A 46 15.97 20.14 -28.47
CA GLY A 46 14.90 19.64 -27.61
C GLY A 46 15.32 19.37 -26.16
N ILE A 47 16.57 19.63 -25.77
CA ILE A 47 17.05 19.43 -24.39
C ILE A 47 16.23 20.23 -23.36
N LEU A 48 15.80 21.45 -23.70
CA LEU A 48 14.98 22.28 -22.82
C LEU A 48 13.63 21.63 -22.55
N ALA A 49 13.03 20.96 -23.56
CA ALA A 49 11.81 20.20 -23.38
C ALA A 49 12.05 18.94 -22.53
N LEU A 50 13.20 18.27 -22.66
CA LEU A 50 13.60 17.15 -21.80
C LEU A 50 13.75 17.59 -20.34
N LEU A 51 14.48 18.67 -20.08
CA LEU A 51 14.70 19.22 -18.74
C LEU A 51 13.38 19.70 -18.11
N LYS A 52 12.53 20.39 -18.89
CA LYS A 52 11.18 20.76 -18.45
C LYS A 52 10.36 19.52 -18.12
N ARG A 53 10.46 18.47 -18.95
CA ARG A 53 9.78 17.20 -18.72
C ARG A 53 10.23 16.52 -17.43
N THR A 54 11.46 16.69 -16.93
CA THR A 54 11.87 16.03 -15.66
C THR A 54 11.03 16.50 -14.48
N GLY A 55 10.51 17.74 -14.52
CA GLY A 55 9.78 18.39 -13.44
C GLY A 55 10.67 18.80 -12.27
N PHE A 56 12.00 18.71 -12.40
CA PHE A 56 12.94 19.09 -11.35
C PHE A 56 13.15 20.61 -11.26
N HIS A 57 12.75 21.37 -12.29
CA HIS A 57 12.93 22.83 -12.36
C HIS A 57 14.38 23.28 -12.17
N LEU A 58 15.31 22.55 -12.81
CA LEU A 58 16.74 22.86 -12.79
C LEU A 58 17.01 24.24 -13.42
N PRO A 59 17.92 25.04 -12.84
CA PRO A 59 18.37 26.27 -13.45
C PRO A 59 19.21 25.95 -14.70
N VAL A 60 18.81 26.48 -15.86
CA VAL A 60 19.45 26.19 -17.17
C VAL A 60 20.08 27.44 -17.75
N PHE A 61 21.37 27.38 -18.04
CA PHE A 61 22.16 28.46 -18.64
C PHE A 61 22.58 28.08 -20.05
N ILE A 62 22.60 29.03 -20.97
CA ILE A 62 23.05 28.82 -22.35
C ILE A 62 24.35 29.58 -22.59
N LEU A 63 25.42 28.90 -22.98
CA LEU A 63 26.67 29.56 -23.35
C LEU A 63 26.59 30.09 -24.79
N ALA A 64 26.66 31.41 -24.96
CA ALA A 64 26.69 32.09 -26.27
C ALA A 64 27.55 33.36 -26.22
N GLU A 65 28.29 33.64 -27.30
CA GLU A 65 29.12 34.85 -27.42
C GLU A 65 28.29 36.11 -27.72
N ASP A 66 27.12 35.96 -28.36
CA ASP A 66 26.19 37.04 -28.68
C ASP A 66 24.90 36.93 -27.86
N ALA A 67 24.41 38.07 -27.37
CA ALA A 67 23.15 38.15 -26.62
C ALA A 67 21.96 37.90 -27.57
N ALA A 68 21.41 36.69 -27.52
CA ALA A 68 20.09 36.37 -28.08
C ALA A 68 19.00 36.57 -27.01
N GLU A 69 17.73 36.51 -27.40
CA GLU A 69 16.64 36.39 -26.39
C GLU A 69 16.77 35.04 -25.65
N VAL A 70 16.56 35.07 -24.32
CA VAL A 70 16.58 33.87 -23.48
C VAL A 70 15.38 32.97 -23.87
N PRO A 71 15.62 31.74 -24.35
CA PRO A 71 14.54 30.82 -24.70
C PRO A 71 13.68 30.42 -23.50
N ASP A 72 12.40 30.06 -23.74
CA ASP A 72 11.55 29.47 -22.70
C ASP A 72 12.21 28.21 -22.12
N GLY A 73 12.31 28.14 -20.79
CA GLY A 73 12.98 27.06 -20.07
C GLY A 73 14.47 27.30 -19.78
N ALA A 74 15.07 28.41 -20.21
CA ALA A 74 16.39 28.86 -19.77
C ALA A 74 16.29 30.04 -18.79
N GLU A 75 17.20 30.08 -17.81
CA GLU A 75 17.29 31.16 -16.81
C GLU A 75 18.12 32.34 -17.34
N ALA A 76 19.23 32.07 -18.03
CA ALA A 76 20.08 33.10 -18.61
C ALA A 76 20.94 32.61 -19.78
N ILE A 77 21.42 33.57 -20.57
CA ILE A 77 22.50 33.37 -21.54
C ILE A 77 23.79 33.93 -20.94
N VAL A 78 24.86 33.15 -20.96
CA VAL A 78 26.17 33.49 -20.40
C VAL A 78 27.22 33.55 -21.49
N ALA A 79 28.18 34.47 -21.37
CA ALA A 79 29.31 34.63 -22.27
C ALA A 79 30.59 33.94 -21.73
N GLY A 80 30.52 33.36 -20.53
CA GLY A 80 31.59 32.62 -19.89
C GLY A 80 32.62 33.48 -19.16
N ASN A 81 32.24 34.70 -18.78
CA ASN A 81 33.07 35.56 -17.95
C ASN A 81 32.96 35.17 -16.45
N ALA A 82 33.80 35.75 -15.59
CA ALA A 82 33.82 35.40 -14.17
C ALA A 82 32.52 35.72 -13.40
N GLN A 83 31.78 36.75 -13.83
CA GLN A 83 30.50 37.13 -13.24
C GLN A 83 29.42 36.10 -13.58
N ASP A 84 29.39 35.63 -14.84
CA ASP A 84 28.46 34.59 -15.29
C ASP A 84 28.61 33.28 -14.50
N TRP A 85 29.84 32.87 -14.19
CA TRP A 85 30.09 31.67 -13.39
C TRP A 85 29.69 31.83 -11.93
N LEU A 86 29.78 33.04 -11.38
CA LEU A 86 29.28 33.35 -10.04
C LEU A 86 27.75 33.29 -9.99
N GLU A 87 27.07 33.73 -11.06
CA GLU A 87 25.62 33.65 -11.18
C GLU A 87 25.13 32.20 -11.33
N LEU A 88 25.80 31.39 -12.14
CA LEU A 88 25.56 29.95 -12.24
C LEU A 88 25.70 29.26 -10.88
N GLU A 89 26.79 29.55 -10.15
CA GLU A 89 27.01 28.97 -8.83
C GLU A 89 25.95 29.42 -7.83
N SER A 90 25.56 30.70 -7.87
CA SER A 90 24.50 31.22 -7.02
C SER A 90 23.15 30.54 -7.31
N ALA A 91 22.84 30.25 -8.58
CA ALA A 91 21.64 29.52 -8.97
C ALA A 91 21.69 28.06 -8.49
N ALA A 92 22.84 27.38 -8.62
CA ALA A 92 23.05 26.02 -8.12
C ALA A 92 22.87 25.92 -6.61
N CYS A 93 23.46 26.84 -5.83
CA CYS A 93 23.29 26.90 -4.38
C CYS A 93 21.82 27.16 -3.99
N ARG A 94 21.13 28.10 -4.65
CA ARG A 94 19.70 28.34 -4.43
C ARG A 94 18.85 27.10 -4.72
N TYR A 95 19.19 26.33 -5.74
CA TYR A 95 18.48 25.10 -6.07
C TYR A 95 18.65 24.06 -4.94
N GLU A 96 19.88 23.83 -4.48
CA GLU A 96 20.16 22.91 -3.36
C GLU A 96 19.45 23.32 -2.06
N GLU A 97 19.45 24.62 -1.74
CA GLU A 97 18.76 25.15 -0.54
C GLU A 97 17.25 24.90 -0.56
N ASN A 98 16.63 24.83 -1.74
CA ASN A 98 15.20 24.60 -1.90
C ASN A 98 14.84 23.11 -2.15
N LEU A 99 15.84 22.24 -2.29
CA LEU A 99 15.66 20.83 -2.61
C LEU A 99 15.13 20.04 -1.39
N LEU A 100 15.65 20.33 -0.21
CA LEU A 100 15.40 19.54 0.98
C LEU A 100 14.11 19.97 1.69
N PRO A 101 13.27 19.03 2.14
CA PRO A 101 12.08 19.36 2.91
C PRO A 101 12.43 19.72 4.37
N PRO A 102 11.50 20.37 5.10
CA PRO A 102 11.84 21.15 6.30
C PRO A 102 12.54 20.38 7.43
N PHE A 103 12.11 19.16 7.73
CA PHE A 103 12.69 18.36 8.80
C PHE A 103 13.99 17.71 8.36
N TYR A 104 14.03 17.17 7.13
CA TYR A 104 15.25 16.54 6.62
C TYR A 104 16.40 17.53 6.50
N ASP A 105 16.13 18.75 6.00
CA ASP A 105 17.12 19.84 5.96
C ASP A 105 17.67 20.18 7.36
N THR A 106 16.78 20.33 8.35
CA THR A 106 17.21 20.62 9.72
C THR A 106 18.04 19.47 10.31
N LEU A 107 17.69 18.21 10.00
CA LEU A 107 18.39 17.02 10.45
C LEU A 107 19.79 16.90 9.86
N THR A 108 19.95 17.10 8.55
CA THR A 108 21.27 17.05 7.89
C THR A 108 22.20 18.13 8.43
N GLN A 109 21.72 19.37 8.54
CA GLN A 109 22.48 20.47 9.14
C GLN A 109 22.89 20.17 10.58
N TYR A 110 22.01 19.54 11.38
CA TYR A 110 22.35 19.18 12.77
C TYR A 110 23.42 18.09 12.84
N VAL A 111 23.33 17.06 12.00
CA VAL A 111 24.33 15.99 11.93
C VAL A 111 25.71 16.54 11.58
N GLU A 112 25.76 17.52 10.67
CA GLU A 112 26.98 18.20 10.21
C GLU A 112 27.65 19.08 11.28
N MET A 113 26.90 19.56 12.28
CA MET A 113 27.48 20.33 13.39
C MET A 113 28.46 19.55 14.25
N GLY A 114 28.47 18.22 14.16
CA GLY A 114 29.47 17.40 14.87
C GLY A 114 29.30 17.40 16.39
N ASN A 115 28.12 17.72 16.91
CA ASN A 115 27.87 17.87 18.34
C ASN A 115 28.20 16.58 19.12
N SER A 116 28.82 16.75 20.29
CA SER A 116 29.02 15.67 21.26
C SER A 116 27.72 15.46 22.04
N THR A 117 27.10 14.28 21.90
CA THR A 117 25.88 13.94 22.64
C THR A 117 26.20 13.16 23.92
N PHE A 118 25.56 13.57 25.02
CA PHE A 118 25.44 12.78 26.26
C PHE A 118 23.99 12.36 26.52
N ALA A 119 23.09 12.66 25.59
CA ALA A 119 21.68 12.29 25.66
C ALA A 119 21.46 10.85 25.17
N CYS A 120 20.20 10.43 25.15
CA CYS A 120 19.78 9.25 24.40
C CYS A 120 19.85 9.52 22.88
N PRO A 121 19.93 8.48 22.04
CA PRO A 121 20.08 7.05 22.37
C PRO A 121 21.45 6.69 22.97
N GLY A 122 21.48 5.68 23.84
CA GLY A 122 22.69 5.32 24.61
C GLY A 122 23.89 4.85 23.77
N HIS A 123 23.70 4.54 22.48
CA HIS A 123 24.82 4.26 21.60
C HIS A 123 25.64 5.50 21.21
N GLN A 124 25.10 6.70 21.43
CA GLN A 124 25.73 8.01 21.23
C GLN A 124 26.41 8.10 19.86
N HIS A 125 25.59 8.19 18.81
CA HIS A 125 26.05 8.21 17.42
C HIS A 125 26.86 6.96 17.00
N GLY A 126 26.58 5.80 17.61
CA GLY A 126 27.18 4.51 17.27
C GLY A 126 28.55 4.29 17.90
N ALA A 127 29.03 5.21 18.75
CA ALA A 127 30.26 5.05 19.51
C ALA A 127 30.28 3.78 20.37
N PHE A 128 29.13 3.39 20.95
CA PHE A 128 29.05 2.15 21.74
C PHE A 128 29.16 0.90 20.85
N PHE A 129 28.46 0.85 19.71
CA PHE A 129 28.51 -0.29 18.78
C PHE A 129 29.96 -0.58 18.34
N ARG A 130 30.75 0.46 18.05
CA ARG A 130 32.16 0.32 17.65
C ARG A 130 33.08 -0.27 18.73
N LYS A 131 32.62 -0.43 19.98
CA LYS A 131 33.39 -1.04 21.08
C LYS A 131 33.31 -2.56 21.14
N HIS A 132 32.42 -3.21 20.38
CA HIS A 132 32.28 -4.66 20.34
C HIS A 132 32.40 -5.18 18.90
N PRO A 133 33.10 -6.30 18.60
CA PRO A 133 33.25 -6.78 17.22
C PRO A 133 31.93 -6.99 16.48
N ALA A 134 30.91 -7.55 17.15
CA ALA A 134 29.58 -7.70 16.56
C ALA A 134 28.91 -6.33 16.30
N GLY A 135 29.10 -5.36 17.22
CA GLY A 135 28.57 -4.02 17.05
C GLY A 135 29.31 -3.23 15.96
N ARG A 136 30.61 -3.46 15.78
CA ARG A 136 31.39 -2.87 14.70
C ARG A 136 30.91 -3.36 13.34
N HIS A 137 30.68 -4.66 13.20
CA HIS A 137 30.06 -5.21 11.99
C HIS A 137 28.68 -4.59 11.71
N PHE A 138 27.84 -4.45 12.74
CA PHE A 138 26.54 -3.79 12.61
C PHE A 138 26.65 -2.32 12.19
N TYR A 139 27.57 -1.56 12.79
CA TYR A 139 27.82 -0.16 12.46
C TYR A 139 28.33 0.01 11.04
N ASP A 140 29.29 -0.81 10.61
CA ASP A 140 29.87 -0.75 9.27
C ASP A 140 28.85 -1.18 8.20
N PHE A 141 27.96 -2.13 8.51
CA PHE A 141 26.90 -2.58 7.60
C PHE A 141 25.89 -1.48 7.27
N PHE A 142 25.39 -0.77 8.30
CA PHE A 142 24.41 0.31 8.10
C PHE A 142 25.03 1.66 7.75
N GLY A 143 26.29 1.88 8.14
CA GLY A 143 27.01 3.14 7.95
C GLY A 143 26.74 4.18 9.04
N GLU A 144 27.67 5.12 9.19
CA GLU A 144 27.68 6.10 10.29
C GLU A 144 26.41 6.97 10.37
N ASN A 145 25.89 7.43 9.22
CA ASN A 145 24.85 8.44 9.18
C ASN A 145 23.54 8.01 9.84
N VAL A 146 23.16 6.73 9.78
CA VAL A 146 21.93 6.27 10.45
C VAL A 146 22.03 6.43 11.96
N PHE A 147 23.20 6.16 12.55
CA PHE A 147 23.41 6.29 13.99
C PHE A 147 23.57 7.73 14.43
N ARG A 148 24.19 8.58 13.59
CA ARG A 148 24.27 10.02 13.85
C ARG A 148 22.91 10.69 13.79
N ALA A 149 22.04 10.23 12.89
CA ALA A 149 20.68 10.73 12.73
C ALA A 149 19.69 10.15 13.76
N ASP A 150 20.09 9.15 14.55
CA ASP A 150 19.29 8.62 15.65
C ASP A 150 19.42 9.52 16.88
N MET A 151 18.45 10.42 17.04
CA MET A 151 18.42 11.52 18.02
C MET A 151 17.17 11.45 18.92
N CYS A 152 17.11 12.31 19.93
CA CYS A 152 15.97 12.37 20.83
C CYS A 152 15.47 13.80 21.07
N ASN A 153 14.44 13.93 21.91
CA ASN A 153 13.83 15.20 22.27
C ASN A 153 14.79 16.21 22.95
N ALA A 154 15.97 15.79 23.42
CA ALA A 154 17.00 16.69 23.92
C ALA A 154 17.62 17.57 22.82
N ASP A 155 17.52 17.14 21.56
CA ASP A 155 18.02 17.84 20.38
C ASP A 155 17.02 18.90 19.89
N VAL A 156 16.76 19.91 20.75
CA VAL A 156 15.66 20.89 20.62
C VAL A 156 15.61 21.65 19.28
N LYS A 157 16.71 21.70 18.53
CA LYS A 157 16.76 22.35 17.21
C LYS A 157 15.82 21.68 16.19
N LEU A 158 15.54 20.39 16.36
CA LEU A 158 14.63 19.63 15.48
C LEU A 158 13.16 19.84 15.85
N GLY A 159 12.88 20.48 16.99
CA GLY A 159 11.54 20.70 17.50
C GLY A 159 11.01 19.48 18.26
N ASP A 160 9.68 19.34 18.29
CA ASP A 160 9.01 18.27 19.04
C ASP A 160 8.02 17.53 18.13
N LEU A 161 8.24 16.23 17.95
CA LEU A 161 7.45 15.36 17.07
C LEU A 161 6.09 14.98 17.66
N LEU A 162 5.91 15.08 18.98
CA LEU A 162 4.73 14.61 19.71
C LEU A 162 3.69 15.72 19.92
N ILE A 163 4.17 16.94 20.20
CA ILE A 163 3.31 18.13 20.29
C ILE A 163 3.37 19.01 19.04
N HIS A 164 4.13 18.60 18.03
CA HIS A 164 4.19 19.19 16.68
C HIS A 164 4.69 20.64 16.71
N GLU A 165 5.94 20.81 17.12
CA GLU A 165 6.65 22.09 17.17
C GLU A 165 7.94 22.09 16.34
N GLY A 166 8.46 23.27 16.02
CA GLY A 166 9.68 23.43 15.22
C GLY A 166 9.61 22.78 13.83
N SER A 167 10.73 22.17 13.41
CA SER A 167 10.86 21.59 12.06
C SER A 167 9.88 20.43 11.81
N ALA A 168 9.56 19.65 12.85
CA ALA A 168 8.59 18.55 12.77
C ALA A 168 7.19 19.06 12.36
N LYS A 169 6.75 20.19 12.91
CA LYS A 169 5.49 20.84 12.52
C LYS A 169 5.51 21.33 11.07
N HIS A 170 6.65 21.87 10.63
CA HIS A 170 6.80 22.40 9.28
C HIS A 170 6.73 21.28 8.23
N ALA A 171 7.39 20.15 8.47
CA ALA A 171 7.30 18.95 7.64
C ALA A 171 5.86 18.44 7.50
N GLN A 172 5.14 18.32 8.62
CA GLN A 172 3.74 17.89 8.60
C GLN A 172 2.81 18.88 7.87
N LYS A 173 3.04 20.20 8.01
CA LYS A 173 2.31 21.22 7.25
C LYS A 173 2.62 21.16 5.76
N PHE A 174 3.88 20.93 5.41
CA PHE A 174 4.32 20.75 4.04
C PHE A 174 3.62 19.53 3.41
N ALA A 175 3.64 18.38 4.09
CA ALA A 175 2.89 17.21 3.67
C ALA A 175 1.37 17.48 3.56
N ALA A 176 0.77 18.22 4.50
CA ALA A 176 -0.65 18.58 4.41
C ALA A 176 -0.98 19.38 3.13
N LYS A 177 -0.09 20.27 2.71
CA LYS A 177 -0.23 21.02 1.45
C LYS A 177 -0.13 20.10 0.23
N VAL A 178 0.88 19.23 0.19
CA VAL A 178 1.12 18.29 -0.93
C VAL A 178 -0.07 17.33 -1.09
N PHE A 179 -0.60 16.83 0.02
CA PHE A 179 -1.69 15.85 0.05
C PHE A 179 -3.10 16.47 0.15
N HIS A 180 -3.25 17.78 -0.03
CA HIS A 180 -4.55 18.48 0.01
C HIS A 180 -5.38 18.25 1.29
N ALA A 181 -4.71 18.15 2.45
CA ALA A 181 -5.31 17.94 3.76
C ALA A 181 -5.24 19.20 4.63
N ASP A 182 -6.14 19.33 5.60
CA ASP A 182 -6.08 20.43 6.58
C ASP A 182 -4.94 20.24 7.58
N LYS A 183 -4.67 18.99 7.94
CA LYS A 183 -3.54 18.57 8.79
C LYS A 183 -3.06 17.19 8.38
N THR A 184 -1.75 16.97 8.48
CA THR A 184 -1.13 15.66 8.37
C THR A 184 -0.41 15.34 9.68
N TYR A 185 -0.50 14.09 10.12
CA TYR A 185 0.28 13.54 11.24
C TYR A 185 1.19 12.44 10.71
N PHE A 186 2.44 12.46 11.15
CA PHE A 186 3.42 11.41 10.83
C PHE A 186 3.37 10.32 11.90
N VAL A 187 3.16 9.08 11.49
CA VAL A 187 3.02 7.91 12.37
C VAL A 187 4.10 6.90 12.03
N LEU A 188 4.93 6.56 13.03
CA LEU A 188 6.14 5.74 12.84
C LEU A 188 5.97 4.27 13.25
N ASN A 189 4.73 3.84 13.50
CA ASN A 189 4.38 2.48 13.92
C ASN A 189 3.39 1.82 12.92
N GLY A 190 3.43 2.29 11.67
CA GLY A 190 2.63 1.86 10.55
C GLY A 190 1.17 2.30 10.62
N THR A 191 0.44 2.10 9.52
CA THR A 191 -0.99 2.43 9.43
C THR A 191 -1.81 1.65 10.45
N SER A 192 -1.30 0.52 10.94
CA SER A 192 -1.86 -0.19 12.10
C SER A 192 -2.03 0.70 13.34
N ALA A 193 -1.07 1.58 13.63
CA ALA A 193 -1.19 2.57 14.69
C ALA A 193 -2.03 3.78 14.24
N ALA A 194 -1.85 4.24 13.00
CA ALA A 194 -2.59 5.37 12.45
C ALA A 194 -4.12 5.17 12.52
N ASN A 195 -4.59 3.99 12.14
CA ASN A 195 -5.98 3.56 12.25
C ASN A 195 -6.48 3.61 13.69
N LYS A 196 -5.70 3.08 14.65
CA LYS A 196 -6.05 3.13 16.09
C LYS A 196 -6.09 4.56 16.63
N VAL A 197 -5.23 5.45 16.15
CA VAL A 197 -5.27 6.87 16.52
C VAL A 197 -6.59 7.48 16.09
N VAL A 198 -7.02 7.27 14.84
CA VAL A 198 -8.29 7.80 14.33
C VAL A 198 -9.48 7.19 15.08
N THR A 199 -9.53 5.87 15.22
CA THR A 199 -10.66 5.20 15.88
C THR A 199 -10.78 5.61 17.35
N ASN A 200 -9.69 5.63 18.11
CA ASN A 200 -9.72 6.02 19.53
C ASN A 200 -9.89 7.53 19.75
N ALA A 201 -9.72 8.36 18.71
CA ALA A 201 -10.06 9.78 18.77
C ALA A 201 -11.57 10.04 18.59
N LEU A 202 -12.27 9.13 17.91
CA LEU A 202 -13.64 9.35 17.46
C LEU A 202 -14.68 8.47 18.13
N LEU A 203 -14.34 7.23 18.44
CA LEU A 203 -15.25 6.19 18.89
C LEU A 203 -15.12 5.93 20.39
N THR A 204 -16.24 5.56 21.00
CA THR A 204 -16.32 5.00 22.34
C THR A 204 -17.44 3.94 22.42
N ARG A 205 -17.56 3.27 23.56
CA ARG A 205 -18.58 2.24 23.78
C ARG A 205 -19.96 2.82 23.54
N GLY A 206 -20.76 2.08 22.78
CA GLY A 206 -22.11 2.46 22.41
C GLY A 206 -22.19 3.25 21.10
N ASP A 207 -21.10 3.78 20.54
CA ASP A 207 -21.10 4.36 19.20
C ASP A 207 -21.34 3.29 18.13
N LEU A 208 -21.98 3.69 17.03
CA LEU A 208 -22.09 2.86 15.83
C LEU A 208 -20.97 3.19 14.87
N VAL A 209 -20.33 2.14 14.36
CA VAL A 209 -19.33 2.23 13.29
C VAL A 209 -19.83 1.47 12.06
N LEU A 210 -19.95 2.17 10.92
CA LEU A 210 -20.25 1.53 9.65
C LEU A 210 -18.97 0.88 9.13
N PHE A 211 -18.97 -0.44 8.95
CA PHE A 211 -17.74 -1.22 8.96
C PHE A 211 -17.62 -2.11 7.72
N ASP A 212 -16.75 -1.74 6.79
CA ASP A 212 -16.36 -2.59 5.67
C ASP A 212 -15.82 -3.94 6.19
N ARG A 213 -16.37 -5.08 5.75
CA ARG A 213 -15.91 -6.41 6.16
C ARG A 213 -14.51 -6.74 5.63
N ASN A 214 -14.00 -6.00 4.65
CA ASN A 214 -12.61 -6.10 4.20
C ASN A 214 -11.59 -5.45 5.13
N ASN A 215 -12.05 -4.65 6.11
CA ASN A 215 -11.17 -3.85 6.94
C ASN A 215 -10.01 -4.66 7.54
N HIS A 216 -8.81 -4.07 7.51
CA HIS A 216 -7.63 -4.68 8.10
C HIS A 216 -7.80 -4.87 9.62
N LYS A 217 -7.16 -5.90 10.18
CA LYS A 217 -7.25 -6.24 11.62
C LYS A 217 -7.01 -5.05 12.56
N SER A 218 -6.22 -4.05 12.15
CA SER A 218 -6.01 -2.83 12.93
C SER A 218 -7.29 -2.03 13.18
N ASN A 219 -8.22 -1.98 12.23
CA ASN A 219 -9.51 -1.29 12.39
C ASN A 219 -10.40 -2.06 13.36
N HIS A 220 -10.37 -3.41 13.33
CA HIS A 220 -11.05 -4.22 14.34
C HIS A 220 -10.46 -3.99 15.74
N HIS A 221 -9.12 -3.96 15.85
CA HIS A 221 -8.46 -3.69 17.13
C HIS A 221 -8.80 -2.30 17.66
N GLY A 222 -8.71 -1.26 16.83
CA GLY A 222 -8.92 0.12 17.24
C GLY A 222 -10.40 0.46 17.50
N ALA A 223 -11.29 0.15 16.56
CA ALA A 223 -12.70 0.52 16.65
C ALA A 223 -13.49 -0.40 17.57
N LEU A 224 -13.26 -1.71 17.50
CA LEU A 224 -14.12 -2.70 18.15
C LEU A 224 -13.55 -3.15 19.50
N ILE A 225 -12.27 -3.54 19.54
CA ILE A 225 -11.66 -4.07 20.78
C ILE A 225 -11.29 -2.93 21.75
N GLN A 226 -10.58 -1.91 21.27
CA GLN A 226 -10.11 -0.79 22.11
C GLN A 226 -11.25 0.19 22.44
N ALA A 227 -11.92 0.73 21.42
CA ALA A 227 -12.99 1.70 21.63
C ALA A 227 -14.34 1.09 22.04
N GLY A 228 -14.60 -0.19 21.77
CA GLY A 228 -15.86 -0.86 22.13
C GLY A 228 -17.06 -0.45 21.27
N ALA A 229 -16.82 0.09 20.06
CA ALA A 229 -17.90 0.47 19.15
C ALA A 229 -18.67 -0.75 18.62
N THR A 230 -19.94 -0.55 18.30
CA THR A 230 -20.80 -1.60 17.73
C THR A 230 -20.75 -1.51 16.19
N PRO A 231 -20.27 -2.55 15.49
CA PRO A 231 -20.18 -2.53 14.05
C PRO A 231 -21.54 -2.77 13.38
N VAL A 232 -21.79 -2.06 12.29
CA VAL A 232 -22.75 -2.45 11.26
C VAL A 232 -21.94 -2.87 10.04
N TYR A 233 -21.85 -4.18 9.79
CA TYR A 233 -21.00 -4.72 8.74
C TYR A 233 -21.59 -4.48 7.35
N LEU A 234 -20.74 -4.05 6.43
CA LEU A 234 -21.00 -4.04 5.00
C LEU A 234 -20.40 -5.29 4.38
N GLU A 235 -21.23 -6.06 3.69
CA GLU A 235 -20.76 -7.23 2.97
C GLU A 235 -19.87 -6.82 1.79
N ALA A 236 -18.92 -7.68 1.44
CA ALA A 236 -17.91 -7.38 0.45
C ALA A 236 -17.93 -8.40 -0.68
N ALA A 237 -17.72 -7.92 -1.89
CA ALA A 237 -17.67 -8.77 -3.06
C ALA A 237 -16.40 -9.64 -3.06
N ARG A 238 -16.56 -10.88 -3.51
CA ARG A 238 -15.50 -11.80 -3.90
C ARG A 238 -15.87 -12.40 -5.25
N ASN A 239 -14.92 -12.47 -6.16
CA ASN A 239 -15.11 -13.19 -7.42
C ASN A 239 -14.63 -14.65 -7.27
N ALA A 240 -14.70 -15.42 -8.35
CA ALA A 240 -14.32 -16.83 -8.34
C ALA A 240 -12.83 -17.06 -7.99
N PHE A 241 -11.96 -16.09 -8.27
CA PHE A 241 -10.53 -16.15 -7.92
C PHE A 241 -10.24 -15.82 -6.45
N GLY A 242 -11.28 -15.47 -5.66
CA GLY A 242 -11.12 -15.08 -4.27
C GLY A 242 -10.68 -13.62 -4.06
N PHE A 243 -10.65 -12.81 -5.13
CA PHE A 243 -10.18 -11.43 -5.04
C PHE A 243 -11.03 -10.59 -4.10
N ILE A 244 -10.35 -9.77 -3.30
CA ILE A 244 -10.94 -8.77 -2.43
C ILE A 244 -11.50 -7.64 -3.30
N GLY A 245 -12.79 -7.72 -3.60
CA GLY A 245 -13.55 -6.65 -4.21
C GLY A 245 -14.02 -5.61 -3.18
N GLY A 246 -14.64 -4.54 -3.67
CA GLY A 246 -15.33 -3.56 -2.83
C GLY A 246 -16.70 -4.01 -2.30
N ILE A 247 -17.33 -3.12 -1.55
CA ILE A 247 -18.68 -3.23 -1.00
C ILE A 247 -19.74 -3.27 -2.11
N ASP A 248 -20.77 -4.09 -1.95
CA ASP A 248 -21.89 -4.13 -2.90
C ASP A 248 -22.63 -2.78 -2.95
N GLU A 249 -23.08 -2.38 -4.15
CA GLU A 249 -23.86 -1.15 -4.35
C GLU A 249 -25.07 -1.05 -3.40
N ARG A 250 -25.77 -2.18 -3.17
CA ARG A 250 -26.95 -2.21 -2.29
C ARG A 250 -26.65 -1.74 -0.86
N CYS A 251 -25.41 -1.92 -0.40
CA CYS A 251 -24.98 -1.52 0.92
C CYS A 251 -24.81 -0.01 1.09
N PHE A 252 -24.82 0.75 0.00
CA PHE A 252 -24.85 2.21 0.03
C PHE A 252 -26.26 2.81 0.00
N ASN A 253 -27.30 1.96 0.06
CA ASN A 253 -28.67 2.41 0.19
C ASN A 253 -29.02 2.73 1.66
N GLU A 254 -29.57 3.93 1.89
CA GLU A 254 -29.92 4.39 3.24
C GLU A 254 -30.99 3.53 3.93
N GLU A 255 -32.03 3.10 3.21
CA GLU A 255 -33.11 2.27 3.78
C GLU A 255 -32.54 0.94 4.29
N TYR A 256 -31.72 0.29 3.48
CA TYR A 256 -30.99 -0.92 3.86
C TYR A 256 -30.10 -0.68 5.10
N LEU A 257 -29.32 0.40 5.12
CA LEU A 257 -28.47 0.72 6.27
C LEU A 257 -29.29 0.95 7.55
N ARG A 258 -30.44 1.62 7.45
CA ARG A 258 -31.34 1.82 8.59
C ARG A 258 -31.95 0.51 9.08
N GLU A 259 -32.26 -0.43 8.19
CA GLU A 259 -32.67 -1.78 8.58
C GLU A 259 -31.56 -2.52 9.33
N GLN A 260 -30.33 -2.48 8.82
CA GLN A 260 -29.18 -3.08 9.49
C GLN A 260 -28.93 -2.47 10.87
N ILE A 261 -29.13 -1.17 11.05
CA ILE A 261 -29.06 -0.53 12.37
C ILE A 261 -30.17 -1.04 13.31
N ARG A 262 -31.38 -1.32 12.81
CA ARG A 262 -32.48 -1.82 13.67
C ARG A 262 -32.16 -3.17 14.30
N GLU A 263 -31.37 -4.01 13.63
CA GLU A 263 -30.93 -5.30 14.17
C GLU A 263 -30.02 -5.14 15.40
N VAL A 264 -29.16 -4.12 15.44
CA VAL A 264 -28.10 -3.99 16.46
C VAL A 264 -28.31 -2.84 17.46
N ALA A 265 -28.99 -1.77 17.05
CA ALA A 265 -29.20 -0.56 17.84
C ALA A 265 -30.48 0.18 17.40
N PRO A 266 -31.68 -0.39 17.65
CA PRO A 266 -32.96 0.12 17.14
C PRO A 266 -33.26 1.56 17.57
N THR A 267 -32.78 1.99 18.74
CA THR A 267 -32.96 3.37 19.23
C THR A 267 -32.18 4.41 18.43
N LYS A 268 -31.18 3.99 17.64
CA LYS A 268 -30.35 4.87 16.81
C LYS A 268 -30.77 4.91 15.34
N ALA A 269 -31.59 3.97 14.87
CA ALA A 269 -31.91 3.78 13.46
C ALA A 269 -32.54 5.00 12.77
N ASN A 270 -33.25 5.84 13.51
CA ASN A 270 -33.94 7.03 12.99
C ASN A 270 -33.16 8.34 13.21
N GLN A 271 -31.93 8.27 13.76
CA GLN A 271 -31.08 9.45 13.86
C GLN A 271 -30.68 9.92 12.46
N SER A 272 -30.51 11.23 12.28
CA SER A 272 -30.05 11.79 11.00
C SER A 272 -28.66 11.25 10.64
N ARG A 273 -27.77 11.15 11.63
CA ARG A 273 -26.38 10.69 11.47
C ARG A 273 -26.08 9.59 12.49
N PRO A 274 -26.56 8.36 12.28
CA PRO A 274 -26.46 7.29 13.27
C PRO A 274 -25.03 6.81 13.50
N PHE A 275 -24.14 6.99 12.52
CA PHE A 275 -22.77 6.51 12.58
C PHE A 275 -21.80 7.59 13.05
N ARG A 276 -21.02 7.27 14.08
CA ARG A 276 -19.94 8.14 14.52
C ARG A 276 -18.74 8.10 13.56
N LEU A 277 -18.52 6.95 12.93
CA LEU A 277 -17.47 6.73 11.95
C LEU A 277 -17.94 5.69 10.92
N ALA A 278 -17.68 5.91 9.64
CA ALA A 278 -17.58 4.84 8.66
C ALA A 278 -16.11 4.53 8.39
N ILE A 279 -15.75 3.25 8.29
CA ILE A 279 -14.40 2.82 7.94
C ILE A 279 -14.48 2.02 6.65
N ILE A 280 -13.94 2.59 5.57
CA ILE A 280 -13.97 2.05 4.21
C ILE A 280 -12.54 1.84 3.74
N GLN A 281 -12.24 0.66 3.20
CA GLN A 281 -10.92 0.40 2.63
C GLN A 281 -10.85 0.94 1.19
N LEU A 282 -10.26 2.12 1.00
CA LEU A 282 -10.31 2.86 -0.26
C LEU A 282 -9.73 2.09 -1.46
N GLY A 283 -8.66 1.35 -1.22
CA GLY A 283 -8.03 0.45 -2.18
C GLY A 283 -7.86 -0.92 -1.54
N THR A 284 -8.44 -1.95 -2.16
CA THR A 284 -8.25 -3.33 -1.70
C THR A 284 -6.85 -3.82 -2.06
N TYR A 285 -6.42 -4.89 -1.39
CA TYR A 285 -5.12 -5.51 -1.65
C TYR A 285 -5.02 -5.97 -3.11
N ASP A 286 -6.09 -6.56 -3.64
CA ASP A 286 -6.12 -7.10 -5.01
C ASP A 286 -6.51 -6.04 -6.07
N GLY A 287 -6.40 -4.75 -5.75
CA GLY A 287 -6.47 -3.67 -6.74
C GLY A 287 -7.87 -3.26 -7.17
N THR A 288 -8.86 -3.41 -6.31
CA THR A 288 -10.15 -2.72 -6.48
C THR A 288 -10.10 -1.37 -5.77
N ILE A 289 -10.25 -0.27 -6.50
CA ILE A 289 -10.28 1.08 -5.92
C ILE A 289 -11.68 1.68 -6.03
N TYR A 290 -12.14 2.27 -4.93
CA TYR A 290 -13.43 2.94 -4.84
C TYR A 290 -13.43 4.31 -5.53
N ASN A 291 -14.58 4.72 -6.02
CA ASN A 291 -14.90 6.12 -6.26
C ASN A 291 -15.25 6.82 -4.94
N ALA A 292 -14.33 7.61 -4.39
CA ALA A 292 -14.51 8.25 -3.09
C ALA A 292 -15.65 9.28 -3.09
N ARG A 293 -15.84 10.01 -4.20
CA ARG A 293 -16.96 10.94 -4.39
C ARG A 293 -18.29 10.21 -4.23
N GLN A 294 -18.45 9.09 -4.93
CA GLN A 294 -19.69 8.33 -4.89
C GLN A 294 -20.00 7.78 -3.48
N VAL A 295 -18.98 7.35 -2.72
CA VAL A 295 -19.15 6.91 -1.34
C VAL A 295 -19.68 8.06 -0.47
N ILE A 296 -19.06 9.24 -0.54
CA ILE A 296 -19.47 10.41 0.25
C ILE A 296 -20.89 10.84 -0.13
N ASP A 297 -21.22 10.88 -1.41
CA ASP A 297 -22.55 11.31 -1.87
C ASP A 297 -23.67 10.36 -1.40
N LYS A 298 -23.38 9.06 -1.28
CA LYS A 298 -24.39 8.04 -0.90
C LYS A 298 -24.56 7.84 0.59
N ILE A 299 -23.47 7.89 1.37
CA ILE A 299 -23.52 7.56 2.82
C ILE A 299 -22.99 8.68 3.71
N GLY A 300 -22.40 9.74 3.16
CA GLY A 300 -21.74 10.78 3.93
C GLY A 300 -22.68 11.52 4.88
N HIS A 301 -23.94 11.74 4.51
CA HIS A 301 -24.92 12.40 5.36
C HIS A 301 -25.28 11.58 6.61
N LEU A 302 -25.05 10.27 6.62
CA LEU A 302 -25.31 9.37 7.74
C LEU A 302 -24.15 9.29 8.76
N CYS A 303 -22.97 9.84 8.44
CA CYS A 303 -21.73 9.57 9.17
C CYS A 303 -21.04 10.85 9.67
N ASP A 304 -20.72 10.96 10.96
CA ASP A 304 -19.90 12.07 11.50
C ASP A 304 -18.54 12.21 10.81
N TYR A 305 -17.86 11.09 10.64
CA TYR A 305 -16.63 11.00 9.91
C TYR A 305 -16.64 9.78 8.99
N ILE A 306 -15.85 9.85 7.92
CA ILE A 306 -15.42 8.68 7.14
C ILE A 306 -13.90 8.56 7.25
N LEU A 307 -13.42 7.40 7.67
CA LEU A 307 -12.04 6.98 7.56
C LEU A 307 -11.89 6.14 6.28
N PHE A 308 -11.15 6.68 5.32
CA PHE A 308 -10.64 5.92 4.20
C PHE A 308 -9.30 5.29 4.61
N ASP A 309 -9.31 3.98 4.88
CA ASP A 309 -8.07 3.22 5.03
C ASP A 309 -7.48 3.02 3.63
N SER A 310 -6.49 3.85 3.31
CA SER A 310 -5.85 3.93 2.00
C SER A 310 -4.43 3.36 2.05
N ALA A 311 -4.16 2.41 2.96
CA ALA A 311 -2.83 1.83 3.13
C ALA A 311 -2.24 1.24 1.84
N TRP A 312 -3.08 0.74 0.93
CA TRP A 312 -2.66 0.15 -0.35
C TRP A 312 -2.63 1.13 -1.52
N VAL A 313 -2.95 2.40 -1.29
CA VAL A 313 -2.97 3.47 -2.30
C VAL A 313 -2.36 4.74 -1.68
N GLY A 314 -2.75 5.93 -2.13
CA GLY A 314 -2.17 7.23 -1.79
C GLY A 314 -1.63 7.95 -3.01
N TYR A 315 -1.32 7.21 -4.08
CA TYR A 315 -0.86 7.76 -5.35
C TYR A 315 -1.97 8.13 -6.32
N GLU A 316 -3.23 7.75 -6.04
CA GLU A 316 -4.38 8.02 -6.90
C GLU A 316 -4.59 9.53 -7.12
N GLN A 317 -4.19 10.37 -6.16
CA GLN A 317 -4.24 11.83 -6.28
C GLN A 317 -3.20 12.42 -7.25
N PHE A 318 -2.14 11.67 -7.57
CA PHE A 318 -1.07 12.10 -8.47
C PHE A 318 -1.22 11.52 -9.89
N ILE A 319 -2.20 10.64 -10.10
CA ILE A 319 -2.50 10.02 -11.39
C ILE A 319 -3.84 10.57 -11.89
N PRO A 320 -3.86 11.42 -12.95
CA PRO A 320 -5.06 12.13 -13.37
C PRO A 320 -6.30 11.26 -13.60
N MET A 321 -6.15 10.08 -14.22
CA MET A 321 -7.28 9.17 -14.47
C MET A 321 -7.86 8.52 -13.20
N MET A 322 -7.20 8.66 -12.06
CA MET A 322 -7.61 8.11 -10.77
C MET A 322 -8.12 9.18 -9.79
N ALA A 323 -8.18 10.46 -10.19
CA ALA A 323 -8.48 11.59 -9.30
C ALA A 323 -9.78 11.44 -8.51
N ASP A 324 -10.85 10.89 -9.11
CA ASP A 324 -12.14 10.64 -8.45
C ASP A 324 -12.05 9.59 -7.32
N GLY A 325 -11.00 8.78 -7.33
CA GLY A 325 -10.67 7.85 -6.25
C GLY A 325 -10.07 8.56 -5.02
N SER A 326 -9.59 9.80 -5.14
CA SER A 326 -8.95 10.48 -4.00
C SER A 326 -9.95 11.29 -3.18
N PRO A 327 -10.20 10.93 -1.90
CA PRO A 327 -11.07 11.73 -1.03
C PRO A 327 -10.48 13.09 -0.66
N LEU A 328 -9.16 13.28 -0.78
CA LEU A 328 -8.48 14.52 -0.42
C LEU A 328 -8.60 15.60 -1.49
N LEU A 329 -8.93 15.24 -2.74
CA LEU A 329 -9.17 16.20 -3.82
C LEU A 329 -10.61 16.74 -3.87
N LEU A 330 -11.50 16.20 -3.03
CA LEU A 330 -12.92 16.55 -3.05
C LEU A 330 -13.20 17.89 -2.37
N GLU A 331 -14.00 18.73 -3.01
CA GLU A 331 -14.63 19.87 -2.35
C GLU A 331 -15.79 19.39 -1.46
N LEU A 332 -15.83 19.91 -0.22
CA LEU A 332 -16.75 19.50 0.85
C LEU A 332 -17.44 20.72 1.49
N ASN A 333 -18.70 20.56 1.88
CA ASN A 333 -19.52 21.57 2.56
C ASN A 333 -19.93 21.12 3.97
N GLU A 334 -20.54 22.01 4.77
CA GLU A 334 -20.87 21.76 6.18
C GLU A 334 -21.78 20.56 6.46
N ASN A 335 -22.48 20.02 5.46
CA ASN A 335 -23.33 18.84 5.60
C ASN A 335 -22.55 17.53 5.39
N ASP A 336 -21.41 17.59 4.70
CA ASP A 336 -20.54 16.45 4.41
C ASP A 336 -19.83 15.94 5.68
N PRO A 337 -19.45 14.65 5.71
CA PRO A 337 -18.69 14.08 6.81
C PRO A 337 -17.29 14.71 6.92
N GLY A 338 -16.71 14.72 8.11
CA GLY A 338 -15.27 14.94 8.24
C GLY A 338 -14.51 13.75 7.64
N ILE A 339 -13.39 14.01 6.96
CA ILE A 339 -12.63 12.96 6.28
C ILE A 339 -11.30 12.71 6.99
N PHE A 340 -11.04 11.43 7.26
CA PHE A 340 -9.72 10.93 7.60
C PHE A 340 -9.23 10.00 6.50
N VAL A 341 -7.94 10.08 6.19
CA VAL A 341 -7.26 9.16 5.28
C VAL A 341 -6.01 8.65 5.98
N THR A 342 -5.85 7.33 6.05
CA THR A 342 -4.65 6.70 6.61
C THR A 342 -3.91 5.95 5.51
N GLN A 343 -2.64 6.30 5.28
CA GLN A 343 -1.84 5.70 4.22
C GLN A 343 -0.51 5.15 4.73
N SER A 344 -0.14 3.96 4.24
CA SER A 344 1.15 3.34 4.50
C SER A 344 2.13 3.81 3.45
N VAL A 345 2.92 4.82 3.79
CA VAL A 345 3.93 5.37 2.88
C VAL A 345 4.90 4.28 2.42
N HIS A 346 5.29 3.36 3.31
CA HIS A 346 6.20 2.26 2.98
C HIS A 346 5.66 1.16 2.05
N LYS A 347 4.35 1.13 1.77
CA LYS A 347 3.77 0.06 0.94
C LYS A 347 3.99 0.32 -0.55
N GLN A 348 3.52 1.46 -1.04
CA GLN A 348 3.63 1.83 -2.46
C GLN A 348 4.00 3.31 -2.66
N GLN A 349 4.55 3.98 -1.63
CA GLN A 349 5.17 5.29 -1.76
C GLN A 349 6.63 5.21 -1.27
N ALA A 350 7.30 6.35 -1.10
CA ALA A 350 8.73 6.37 -0.76
C ALA A 350 8.93 6.46 0.77
N GLY A 351 8.98 5.33 1.47
CA GLY A 351 9.24 5.34 2.91
C GLY A 351 9.76 4.02 3.47
N PHE A 352 10.46 4.11 4.60
CA PHE A 352 10.87 2.92 5.36
C PHE A 352 9.68 2.20 5.97
N SER A 353 9.76 0.89 6.13
CA SER A 353 8.78 0.09 6.88
C SER A 353 8.36 0.78 8.19
N GLN A 354 7.09 0.65 8.55
CA GLN A 354 6.44 1.36 9.67
C GLN A 354 6.15 2.85 9.45
N THR A 355 6.60 3.48 8.36
CA THR A 355 6.20 4.87 8.06
C THR A 355 4.77 4.92 7.51
N SER A 356 3.96 5.83 8.06
CA SER A 356 2.57 6.06 7.66
C SER A 356 2.13 7.47 8.00
N GLN A 357 1.01 7.90 7.42
CA GLN A 357 0.46 9.23 7.64
C GLN A 357 -1.04 9.17 7.93
N ILE A 358 -1.51 10.13 8.73
CA ILE A 358 -2.94 10.45 8.89
C ILE A 358 -3.17 11.81 8.25
N HIS A 359 -4.01 11.88 7.23
CA HIS A 359 -4.52 13.12 6.68
C HIS A 359 -5.90 13.40 7.26
N LYS A 360 -6.10 14.63 7.72
CA LYS A 360 -7.35 15.12 8.29
C LYS A 360 -7.87 16.23 7.40
N LYS A 361 -9.08 16.06 6.87
CA LYS A 361 -9.80 17.05 6.06
C LYS A 361 -11.22 17.21 6.60
N ASP A 362 -11.40 18.17 7.49
CA ASP A 362 -12.66 18.37 8.23
C ASP A 362 -12.89 19.83 8.66
N ASN A 363 -12.16 20.78 8.09
CA ASN A 363 -12.36 22.20 8.37
C ASN A 363 -13.76 22.69 7.99
N HIS A 364 -14.41 22.07 7.00
CA HIS A 364 -15.79 22.38 6.58
C HIS A 364 -16.85 22.14 7.66
N ILE A 365 -16.57 21.28 8.65
CA ILE A 365 -17.47 21.04 9.81
C ILE A 365 -16.98 21.71 11.10
N ARG A 366 -15.97 22.59 11.01
CA ARG A 366 -15.45 23.30 12.18
C ARG A 366 -16.55 24.12 12.87
N GLY A 367 -16.63 24.03 14.19
CA GLY A 367 -17.65 24.71 15.00
C GLY A 367 -18.90 23.88 15.28
N GLN A 368 -19.09 22.76 14.57
CA GLN A 368 -20.15 21.81 14.88
C GLN A 368 -19.75 20.91 16.06
N ALA A 369 -20.73 20.42 16.82
CA ALA A 369 -20.50 19.53 17.97
C ALA A 369 -19.78 18.22 17.57
N ARG A 370 -20.00 17.74 16.34
CA ARG A 370 -19.38 16.52 15.81
C ARG A 370 -17.88 16.64 15.52
N PHE A 371 -17.37 17.86 15.36
CA PHE A 371 -15.97 18.13 14.98
C PHE A 371 -14.98 17.55 15.99
N CYS A 372 -13.93 16.90 15.49
CA CYS A 372 -12.81 16.40 16.26
C CYS A 372 -11.66 17.41 16.26
N PRO A 373 -11.48 18.20 17.33
CA PRO A 373 -10.41 19.18 17.40
C PRO A 373 -9.04 18.50 17.45
N HIS A 374 -8.00 19.23 17.02
CA HIS A 374 -6.60 18.78 17.09
C HIS A 374 -6.22 18.23 18.47
N LYS A 375 -6.67 18.88 19.56
CA LYS A 375 -6.37 18.42 20.93
C LYS A 375 -6.87 17.01 21.23
N ARG A 376 -8.07 16.65 20.73
CA ARG A 376 -8.65 15.30 20.91
C ARG A 376 -7.88 14.27 20.09
N LEU A 377 -7.60 14.59 18.82
CA LEU A 377 -6.83 13.70 17.96
C LEU A 377 -5.39 13.52 18.44
N ASN A 378 -4.74 14.59 18.92
CA ASN A 378 -3.38 14.50 19.44
C ASN A 378 -3.33 13.68 20.73
N ASN A 379 -4.35 13.78 21.60
CA ASN A 379 -4.43 12.92 22.77
C ASN A 379 -4.47 11.42 22.37
N ALA A 380 -5.26 11.07 21.35
CA ALA A 380 -5.26 9.71 20.83
C ALA A 380 -3.92 9.35 20.15
N PHE A 381 -3.29 10.27 19.42
CA PHE A 381 -1.97 10.08 18.81
C PHE A 381 -0.92 9.70 19.87
N MET A 382 -0.89 10.41 21.00
CA MET A 382 0.03 10.15 22.11
C MET A 382 -0.14 8.77 22.76
N LEU A 383 -1.31 8.13 22.67
CA LEU A 383 -1.52 6.77 23.18
C LEU A 383 -0.80 5.70 22.35
N HIS A 384 -0.52 5.99 21.07
CA HIS A 384 0.02 5.02 20.12
C HIS A 384 1.42 5.40 19.60
N ALA A 385 1.84 6.64 19.81
CA ALA A 385 3.18 7.12 19.46
C ALA A 385 4.22 6.71 20.51
N SER A 386 5.42 6.34 20.06
CA SER A 386 6.58 6.21 20.96
C SER A 386 6.97 7.58 21.52
N THR A 387 7.34 7.65 22.80
CA THR A 387 7.94 8.87 23.39
C THR A 387 9.35 9.15 22.85
N SER A 388 9.96 8.18 22.19
CA SER A 388 11.26 8.26 21.55
C SER A 388 11.13 7.79 20.09
N PRO A 389 10.55 8.61 19.20
CA PRO A 389 10.42 8.28 17.79
C PRO A 389 11.78 8.14 17.10
N PHE A 390 11.90 7.29 16.08
CA PHE A 390 13.13 7.15 15.29
C PHE A 390 13.16 8.21 14.18
N TYR A 391 14.03 9.22 14.33
CA TYR A 391 14.05 10.44 13.51
C TYR A 391 14.26 10.17 12.00
N PRO A 392 15.09 9.19 11.58
CA PRO A 392 15.19 8.79 10.17
C PRO A 392 13.86 8.33 9.55
N LEU A 393 12.96 7.67 10.30
CA LEU A 393 11.62 7.33 9.78
C LEU A 393 10.79 8.59 9.55
N PHE A 394 10.91 9.58 10.43
CA PHE A 394 10.22 10.86 10.30
C PHE A 394 10.74 11.65 9.10
N ALA A 395 12.06 11.67 8.89
CA ALA A 395 12.68 12.29 7.72
C ALA A 395 12.25 11.62 6.41
N ALA A 396 12.11 10.30 6.38
CA ALA A 396 11.61 9.59 5.20
C ALA A 396 10.19 10.03 4.82
N LEU A 397 9.31 10.29 5.79
CA LEU A 397 7.96 10.82 5.54
C LEU A 397 7.96 12.24 4.98
N ASP A 398 8.94 13.06 5.38
CA ASP A 398 9.12 14.42 4.89
C ASP A 398 9.64 14.43 3.45
N VAL A 399 10.65 13.60 3.17
CA VAL A 399 11.20 13.38 1.81
C VAL A 399 10.15 12.78 0.88
N ASN A 400 9.31 11.85 1.35
CA ASN A 400 8.18 11.34 0.57
C ASN A 400 7.27 12.47 0.07
N ALA A 401 6.92 13.42 0.93
CA ALA A 401 6.08 14.54 0.53
C ALA A 401 6.78 15.41 -0.52
N LYS A 402 8.10 15.58 -0.43
CA LYS A 402 8.88 16.34 -1.41
C LYS A 402 8.93 15.64 -2.77
N ILE A 403 9.13 14.33 -2.80
CA ILE A 403 9.14 13.52 -4.03
C ILE A 403 7.81 13.65 -4.79
N HIS A 404 6.70 13.75 -4.07
CA HIS A 404 5.37 13.87 -4.66
C HIS A 404 4.93 15.32 -4.95
N GLU A 405 5.73 16.32 -4.58
CA GLU A 405 5.40 17.72 -4.84
C GLU A 405 5.51 18.03 -6.33
N GLY A 406 4.45 18.65 -6.89
CA GLY A 406 4.50 19.24 -8.23
C GLY A 406 4.48 18.26 -9.40
N GLU A 407 5.10 18.66 -10.51
CA GLU A 407 5.05 17.91 -11.78
C GLU A 407 5.95 16.67 -11.78
N SER A 408 7.08 16.72 -11.07
CA SER A 408 8.02 15.59 -10.98
C SER A 408 7.36 14.36 -10.37
N GLY A 409 6.64 14.51 -9.25
CA GLY A 409 5.91 13.42 -8.61
C GLY A 409 4.85 12.80 -9.53
N ARG A 410 4.09 13.64 -10.26
CA ARG A 410 3.08 13.16 -11.21
C ARG A 410 3.71 12.42 -12.39
N ARG A 411 4.84 12.88 -12.89
CA ARG A 411 5.59 12.22 -13.95
C ARG A 411 6.07 10.84 -13.52
N LEU A 412 6.67 10.72 -12.33
CA LEU A 412 7.16 9.44 -11.81
C LEU A 412 6.05 8.38 -11.81
N TRP A 413 4.84 8.76 -11.42
CA TRP A 413 3.67 7.88 -11.48
C TRP A 413 3.16 7.63 -12.90
N ALA A 414 3.19 8.62 -13.80
CA ALA A 414 2.85 8.42 -15.20
C ALA A 414 3.79 7.43 -15.91
N ASP A 415 5.09 7.51 -15.62
CA ASP A 415 6.10 6.57 -16.12
C ASP A 415 5.87 5.16 -15.54
N CYS A 416 5.57 5.05 -14.23
CA CYS A 416 5.19 3.79 -13.58
C CYS A 416 3.95 3.13 -14.23
N VAL A 417 2.88 3.90 -14.47
CA VAL A 417 1.66 3.41 -15.15
C VAL A 417 1.99 2.92 -16.56
N THR A 418 2.81 3.68 -17.30
CA THR A 418 3.26 3.31 -18.65
C THR A 418 4.02 1.99 -18.64
N GLN A 419 4.99 1.83 -17.75
CA GLN A 419 5.73 0.57 -17.61
C GLN A 419 4.81 -0.61 -17.24
N GLY A 420 3.86 -0.38 -16.33
CA GLY A 420 2.86 -1.39 -15.96
C GLY A 420 2.00 -1.82 -17.16
N ILE A 421 1.64 -0.89 -18.04
CA ILE A 421 0.88 -1.21 -19.27
C ILE A 421 1.72 -2.04 -20.22
N GLU A 422 2.98 -1.64 -20.48
CA GLU A 422 3.89 -2.39 -21.34
C GLU A 422 4.18 -3.79 -20.81
N ALA A 423 4.34 -3.94 -19.49
CA ALA A 423 4.50 -5.25 -18.87
C ALA A 423 3.27 -6.14 -19.12
N ARG A 424 2.05 -5.61 -19.00
CA ARG A 424 0.81 -6.37 -19.30
C ARG A 424 0.74 -6.79 -20.77
N LYS A 425 1.11 -5.91 -21.69
CA LYS A 425 1.19 -6.24 -23.13
C LYS A 425 2.21 -7.33 -23.42
N ALA A 426 3.39 -7.22 -22.81
CA ALA A 426 4.44 -8.21 -22.94
C ALA A 426 4.02 -9.57 -22.36
N ILE A 427 3.31 -9.60 -21.22
CA ILE A 427 2.73 -10.85 -20.69
C ILE A 427 1.72 -11.45 -21.67
N LEU A 428 0.80 -10.66 -22.22
CA LEU A 428 -0.19 -11.15 -23.20
C LEU A 428 0.45 -11.68 -24.50
N ALA A 429 1.61 -11.17 -24.89
CA ALA A 429 2.36 -11.67 -26.04
C ALA A 429 3.25 -12.89 -25.70
N HIS A 430 3.81 -12.87 -24.49
CA HIS A 430 4.69 -13.82 -23.81
C HIS A 430 4.08 -15.16 -23.39
N CYS A 431 2.91 -15.07 -22.77
CA CYS A 431 2.33 -16.07 -21.89
C CYS A 431 0.97 -16.50 -22.45
N LYS A 432 0.66 -17.79 -22.37
CA LYS A 432 -0.62 -18.38 -22.80
C LYS A 432 -1.52 -18.73 -21.62
N LEU A 433 -0.93 -19.08 -20.48
CA LEU A 433 -1.62 -19.58 -19.29
C LEU A 433 -1.87 -18.47 -18.26
N LEU A 434 -0.91 -17.56 -18.11
CA LEU A 434 -0.91 -16.46 -17.15
C LEU A 434 -1.48 -15.20 -17.78
N ASN A 435 -2.51 -14.61 -17.16
CA ASN A 435 -3.23 -13.47 -17.75
C ASN A 435 -3.30 -12.29 -16.78
N PRO A 436 -2.98 -11.05 -17.23
CA PRO A 436 -3.21 -9.87 -16.41
C PRO A 436 -4.70 -9.64 -16.18
N PHE A 437 -5.07 -9.27 -14.95
CA PHE A 437 -6.46 -9.03 -14.57
C PHE A 437 -6.92 -7.63 -15.03
N ILE A 438 -7.32 -7.55 -16.29
CA ILE A 438 -7.80 -6.34 -16.99
C ILE A 438 -8.98 -6.70 -17.92
N PRO A 439 -9.77 -5.72 -18.40
CA PRO A 439 -10.75 -5.97 -19.45
C PRO A 439 -10.08 -6.59 -20.69
N PRO A 440 -10.56 -7.73 -21.21
CA PRO A 440 -9.95 -8.36 -22.39
C PRO A 440 -10.19 -7.55 -23.67
N VAL A 441 -11.35 -6.89 -23.76
CA VAL A 441 -11.79 -6.08 -24.90
C VAL A 441 -12.36 -4.77 -24.38
N VAL A 442 -11.98 -3.66 -25.02
CA VAL A 442 -12.53 -2.32 -24.77
C VAL A 442 -13.04 -1.82 -26.11
N ASP A 443 -14.31 -1.38 -26.17
CA ASP A 443 -14.95 -0.85 -27.38
C ASP A 443 -14.76 -1.72 -28.65
N GLY A 444 -14.85 -3.04 -28.48
CA GLY A 444 -14.77 -4.01 -29.57
C GLY A 444 -13.37 -4.38 -30.04
N LYS A 445 -12.31 -3.86 -29.41
CA LYS A 445 -10.91 -4.15 -29.74
C LYS A 445 -10.14 -4.72 -28.53
N PRO A 446 -9.19 -5.67 -28.72
CA PRO A 446 -8.35 -6.17 -27.64
C PRO A 446 -7.60 -5.05 -26.91
N TRP A 447 -7.50 -5.16 -25.59
CA TRP A 447 -6.91 -4.11 -24.74
C TRP A 447 -5.47 -3.74 -25.16
N GLN A 448 -4.65 -4.75 -25.46
CA GLN A 448 -3.23 -4.59 -25.82
C GLN A 448 -3.00 -3.87 -27.15
N ASP A 449 -4.01 -3.83 -28.02
CA ASP A 449 -3.90 -3.23 -29.35
C ASP A 449 -4.06 -1.69 -29.33
N TYR A 450 -4.40 -1.11 -28.18
CA TYR A 450 -4.49 0.35 -28.01
C TYR A 450 -3.11 0.97 -27.70
N PRO A 451 -2.85 2.22 -28.13
CA PRO A 451 -1.62 2.93 -27.76
C PRO A 451 -1.50 3.09 -26.24
N THR A 452 -0.31 2.86 -25.70
CA THR A 452 -0.06 2.89 -24.25
C THR A 452 -0.40 4.24 -23.62
N GLU A 453 -0.10 5.33 -24.33
CA GLU A 453 -0.43 6.69 -23.88
C GLU A 453 -1.94 6.93 -23.72
N MET A 454 -2.76 6.26 -24.55
CA MET A 454 -4.21 6.32 -24.45
C MET A 454 -4.71 5.53 -23.23
N ILE A 455 -4.20 4.31 -23.06
CA ILE A 455 -4.51 3.46 -21.90
C ILE A 455 -4.15 4.17 -20.58
N ALA A 456 -2.99 4.83 -20.53
CA ALA A 456 -2.51 5.53 -19.34
C ALA A 456 -3.33 6.78 -18.96
N ARG A 457 -4.14 7.32 -19.88
CA ARG A 457 -4.94 8.54 -19.67
C ARG A 457 -6.42 8.27 -19.44
N GLU A 458 -6.92 7.14 -19.92
CA GLU A 458 -8.35 6.89 -20.00
C GLU A 458 -8.80 5.79 -19.03
N ARG A 459 -9.71 6.16 -18.12
CA ARG A 459 -10.23 5.26 -17.10
C ARG A 459 -10.89 3.98 -17.65
N ARG A 460 -11.54 4.04 -18.83
CA ARG A 460 -12.29 2.91 -19.41
C ARG A 460 -11.48 1.61 -19.56
N PHE A 461 -10.15 1.72 -19.68
CA PHE A 461 -9.26 0.57 -19.79
C PHE A 461 -9.04 -0.18 -18.47
N PHE A 462 -9.54 0.37 -17.37
CA PHE A 462 -9.44 -0.17 -16.02
C PHE A 462 -10.81 -0.22 -15.31
N SER A 463 -11.91 0.11 -15.98
CA SER A 463 -13.23 0.13 -15.34
C SER A 463 -13.79 -1.28 -15.08
N PHE A 464 -14.44 -1.46 -13.93
CA PHE A 464 -15.30 -2.62 -13.69
C PHE A 464 -16.72 -2.32 -14.18
N GLU A 465 -17.01 -2.66 -15.44
CA GLU A 465 -18.35 -2.47 -16.02
C GLU A 465 -19.38 -3.44 -15.38
N PRO A 466 -20.53 -2.95 -14.90
CA PRO A 466 -21.52 -3.80 -14.24
C PRO A 466 -21.93 -5.02 -15.07
N GLY A 467 -21.80 -6.21 -14.47
CA GLY A 467 -22.17 -7.48 -15.11
C GLY A 467 -21.17 -7.99 -16.15
N ALA A 468 -20.02 -7.33 -16.35
CA ALA A 468 -18.97 -7.87 -17.20
C ALA A 468 -18.41 -9.17 -16.62
N LYS A 469 -18.30 -10.20 -17.47
CA LYS A 469 -17.98 -11.56 -17.01
C LYS A 469 -16.54 -11.70 -16.55
N TRP A 470 -15.59 -11.04 -17.23
CA TRP A 470 -14.15 -11.19 -17.01
C TRP A 470 -13.72 -10.96 -15.55
N HIS A 471 -14.37 -10.05 -14.82
CA HIS A 471 -14.01 -9.75 -13.43
C HIS A 471 -14.79 -10.58 -12.40
N GLY A 472 -15.93 -11.16 -12.76
CA GLY A 472 -16.74 -12.04 -11.90
C GLY A 472 -17.38 -11.40 -10.65
N PHE A 473 -17.12 -10.11 -10.36
CA PHE A 473 -17.83 -9.38 -9.30
C PHE A 473 -19.30 -9.12 -9.65
N ALA A 474 -20.18 -9.50 -8.73
CA ALA A 474 -21.61 -9.17 -8.75
C ALA A 474 -21.89 -8.00 -7.79
N GLY A 475 -22.95 -7.24 -8.07
CA GLY A 475 -23.40 -6.17 -7.18
C GLY A 475 -22.66 -4.83 -7.34
N TYR A 476 -21.85 -4.67 -8.39
CA TYR A 476 -21.22 -3.39 -8.71
C TYR A 476 -22.15 -2.51 -9.56
N ALA A 477 -22.15 -1.21 -9.24
CA ALA A 477 -22.73 -0.16 -10.04
C ALA A 477 -21.70 0.46 -10.98
N LYS A 478 -22.21 1.21 -11.96
CA LYS A 478 -21.37 1.94 -12.92
C LYS A 478 -20.51 2.98 -12.18
N ASP A 479 -19.25 3.11 -12.60
CA ASP A 479 -18.27 4.06 -12.09
C ASP A 479 -17.99 3.95 -10.57
N GLN A 480 -18.39 2.84 -9.94
CA GLN A 480 -18.18 2.59 -8.52
C GLN A 480 -16.76 2.12 -8.22
N TYR A 481 -16.21 1.31 -9.11
CA TYR A 481 -14.90 0.68 -8.94
C TYR A 481 -14.08 0.68 -10.22
N PHE A 482 -12.76 0.61 -10.05
CA PHE A 482 -11.80 0.42 -11.12
C PHE A 482 -10.60 -0.41 -10.65
N VAL A 483 -9.92 -1.03 -11.61
CA VAL A 483 -8.66 -1.74 -11.45
C VAL A 483 -7.54 -0.75 -11.18
N ASP A 484 -6.76 -1.03 -10.15
CA ASP A 484 -5.55 -0.29 -9.84
C ASP A 484 -4.46 -0.54 -10.91
N PRO A 485 -4.06 0.48 -11.70
CA PRO A 485 -3.02 0.30 -12.72
C PRO A 485 -1.64 -0.04 -12.11
N CYS A 486 -1.40 0.36 -10.87
CA CYS A 486 -0.15 0.16 -10.14
C CYS A 486 -0.13 -1.16 -9.34
N LYS A 487 -1.11 -2.05 -9.56
CA LYS A 487 -1.10 -3.43 -9.10
C LYS A 487 -1.10 -4.38 -10.29
N LEU A 488 0.05 -5.00 -10.54
CA LEU A 488 0.18 -6.03 -11.58
C LEU A 488 -0.33 -7.34 -11.01
N LEU A 489 -1.64 -7.54 -11.12
CA LEU A 489 -2.33 -8.75 -10.70
C LEU A 489 -2.46 -9.70 -11.90
N LEU A 490 -1.98 -10.92 -11.73
CA LEU A 490 -2.09 -11.98 -12.73
C LEU A 490 -2.99 -13.10 -12.20
N THR A 491 -3.76 -13.70 -13.08
CA THR A 491 -4.54 -14.91 -12.84
C THR A 491 -3.79 -16.12 -13.39
N THR A 492 -3.92 -17.26 -12.70
CA THR A 492 -3.37 -18.55 -13.12
C THR A 492 -4.51 -19.51 -13.49
N PRO A 493 -4.28 -20.52 -14.35
CA PRO A 493 -5.29 -21.51 -14.71
C PRO A 493 -5.89 -22.23 -13.49
N GLY A 494 -7.10 -22.75 -13.63
CA GLY A 494 -7.82 -23.49 -12.60
C GLY A 494 -9.26 -23.01 -12.42
N ILE A 495 -9.55 -21.78 -12.82
CA ILE A 495 -10.89 -21.20 -12.78
C ILE A 495 -11.16 -20.53 -14.13
N ASP A 496 -12.30 -20.86 -14.72
CA ASP A 496 -12.80 -20.19 -15.91
C ASP A 496 -13.41 -18.84 -15.52
N ALA A 497 -12.86 -17.74 -16.04
CA ALA A 497 -13.26 -16.40 -15.66
C ALA A 497 -14.72 -16.06 -16.04
N ASP A 498 -15.23 -16.63 -17.14
CA ASP A 498 -16.56 -16.31 -17.66
C ASP A 498 -17.68 -17.04 -16.90
N THR A 499 -17.44 -18.28 -16.52
CA THR A 499 -18.41 -19.14 -15.84
C THR A 499 -18.21 -19.19 -14.31
N GLY A 500 -17.01 -18.83 -13.83
CA GLY A 500 -16.62 -18.93 -12.43
C GLY A 500 -16.50 -20.37 -11.90
N ARG A 501 -16.46 -21.36 -12.81
CA ARG A 501 -16.33 -22.78 -12.47
C ARG A 501 -14.86 -23.18 -12.46
N TYR A 502 -14.54 -24.18 -11.65
CA TYR A 502 -13.24 -24.83 -11.73
C TYR A 502 -13.07 -25.51 -13.09
N THR A 503 -11.86 -25.45 -13.64
CA THR A 503 -11.44 -26.20 -14.83
C THR A 503 -10.84 -27.54 -14.43
N ASP A 504 -10.68 -28.46 -15.39
CA ASP A 504 -10.14 -29.80 -15.10
C ASP A 504 -8.68 -29.76 -14.62
N PHE A 505 -7.88 -28.86 -15.18
CA PHE A 505 -6.50 -28.58 -14.77
C PHE A 505 -6.38 -27.18 -14.18
N GLY A 506 -5.54 -27.03 -13.15
CA GLY A 506 -5.26 -25.75 -12.52
C GLY A 506 -3.81 -25.63 -12.09
N ILE A 507 -3.33 -24.39 -12.04
CA ILE A 507 -1.99 -24.03 -11.58
C ILE A 507 -2.15 -23.15 -10.34
N PRO A 508 -2.04 -23.72 -9.14
CA PRO A 508 -2.04 -22.94 -7.91
C PRO A 508 -0.91 -21.89 -7.91
N ALA A 509 -1.25 -20.63 -7.64
CA ALA A 509 -0.31 -19.52 -7.76
C ALA A 509 0.83 -19.57 -6.73
N THR A 510 0.66 -20.30 -5.62
CA THR A 510 1.75 -20.57 -4.66
C THR A 510 2.92 -21.32 -5.31
N ILE A 511 2.66 -22.24 -6.25
CA ILE A 511 3.71 -22.97 -6.99
C ILE A 511 4.52 -22.00 -7.85
N LEU A 512 3.83 -21.11 -8.58
CA LEU A 512 4.47 -20.03 -9.34
C LEU A 512 5.27 -19.09 -8.43
N ALA A 513 4.73 -18.72 -7.27
CA ALA A 513 5.42 -17.85 -6.32
C ALA A 513 6.71 -18.49 -5.78
N HIS A 514 6.68 -19.78 -5.47
CA HIS A 514 7.88 -20.53 -5.08
C HIS A 514 8.91 -20.60 -6.21
N TYR A 515 8.48 -20.86 -7.44
CA TYR A 515 9.37 -20.85 -8.61
C TYR A 515 10.05 -19.49 -8.80
N LEU A 516 9.29 -18.39 -8.75
CA LEU A 516 9.85 -17.04 -8.90
C LEU A 516 10.88 -16.72 -7.81
N ARG A 517 10.66 -17.18 -6.57
CA ARG A 517 11.63 -17.01 -5.47
C ARG A 517 12.93 -17.77 -5.72
N GLU A 518 12.88 -18.97 -6.31
CA GLU A 518 14.09 -19.70 -6.75
C GLU A 518 14.87 -18.93 -7.83
N LYS A 519 14.19 -18.05 -8.59
CA LYS A 519 14.79 -17.17 -9.59
C LYS A 519 15.12 -15.76 -9.06
N GLY A 520 15.04 -15.54 -7.75
CA GLY A 520 15.36 -14.26 -7.12
C GLY A 520 14.30 -13.17 -7.31
N ILE A 521 13.08 -13.53 -7.74
CA ILE A 521 11.94 -12.62 -7.88
C ILE A 521 10.97 -12.87 -6.72
N VAL A 522 10.68 -11.80 -5.97
CA VAL A 522 9.77 -11.88 -4.82
C VAL A 522 8.42 -11.28 -5.20
N PRO A 523 7.37 -12.08 -5.41
CA PRO A 523 6.01 -11.57 -5.51
C PRO A 523 5.54 -11.05 -4.14
N GLU A 524 4.65 -10.06 -4.14
CA GLU A 524 4.07 -9.51 -2.91
C GLU A 524 3.17 -10.55 -2.23
N LYS A 525 2.28 -11.15 -3.01
CA LYS A 525 1.26 -12.10 -2.54
C LYS A 525 0.93 -13.08 -3.66
N CYS A 526 0.51 -14.27 -3.24
CA CYS A 526 -0.22 -15.20 -4.08
C CYS A 526 -1.43 -15.72 -3.31
N ASP A 527 -2.58 -15.81 -3.98
CA ASP A 527 -3.74 -16.53 -3.48
C ASP A 527 -3.78 -17.92 -4.13
N LEU A 528 -4.99 -18.49 -4.27
CA LEU A 528 -5.16 -19.80 -4.86
C LEU A 528 -4.81 -19.79 -6.35
N ASN A 529 -5.41 -18.89 -7.13
CA ASN A 529 -5.25 -18.81 -8.59
C ASN A 529 -4.84 -17.42 -9.07
N SER A 530 -4.07 -16.70 -8.24
CA SER A 530 -3.60 -15.36 -8.57
C SER A 530 -2.29 -14.99 -7.89
N ILE A 531 -1.53 -14.11 -8.52
CA ILE A 531 -0.26 -13.60 -8.02
C ILE A 531 -0.16 -12.09 -8.26
N LEU A 532 0.38 -11.36 -7.28
CA LEU A 532 0.41 -9.91 -7.27
C LEU A 532 1.84 -9.37 -7.19
N PHE A 533 2.11 -8.35 -7.99
CA PHE A 533 3.30 -7.51 -7.91
C PHE A 533 2.90 -6.05 -7.72
N LEU A 534 3.51 -5.39 -6.74
CA LEU A 534 3.28 -3.97 -6.47
C LEU A 534 4.18 -3.14 -7.39
N LEU A 535 3.60 -2.21 -8.14
CA LEU A 535 4.34 -1.28 -8.98
C LEU A 535 4.51 0.06 -8.26
N THR A 536 5.70 0.62 -8.40
CA THR A 536 6.07 1.96 -7.92
C THR A 536 7.01 2.61 -8.94
N PRO A 537 7.36 3.90 -8.82
CA PRO A 537 8.37 4.51 -9.67
C PRO A 537 9.78 3.90 -9.57
N ALA A 538 10.01 2.93 -8.69
CA ALA A 538 11.26 2.17 -8.60
C ALA A 538 11.39 1.07 -9.68
N GLU A 539 10.32 0.79 -10.42
CA GLU A 539 10.34 -0.21 -11.48
C GLU A 539 11.13 0.27 -12.72
N SER A 540 11.74 -0.69 -13.42
CA SER A 540 12.49 -0.44 -14.67
C SER A 540 12.07 -1.41 -15.76
N ALA A 541 12.35 -1.05 -17.02
CA ALA A 541 12.04 -1.89 -18.18
C ALA A 541 12.78 -3.24 -18.10
N GLU A 542 14.01 -3.25 -17.62
CA GLU A 542 14.84 -4.45 -17.46
C GLU A 542 14.26 -5.38 -16.39
N LYS A 543 13.84 -4.82 -15.25
CA LYS A 543 13.20 -5.58 -14.17
C LYS A 543 11.89 -6.22 -14.65
N MET A 544 11.08 -5.48 -15.42
CA MET A 544 9.85 -5.99 -16.01
C MET A 544 10.10 -7.08 -17.06
N ALA A 545 11.09 -6.88 -17.94
CA ALA A 545 11.46 -7.87 -18.95
C ALA A 545 11.96 -9.19 -18.31
N LEU A 546 12.72 -9.11 -17.22
CA LEU A 546 13.14 -10.28 -16.44
C LEU A 546 11.93 -11.03 -15.87
N LEU A 547 10.97 -10.30 -15.27
CA LEU A 547 9.73 -10.92 -14.78
C LEU A 547 8.98 -11.65 -15.89
N VAL A 548 8.73 -11.00 -17.03
CA VAL A 548 8.05 -11.62 -18.18
C VAL A 548 8.78 -12.87 -18.67
N THR A 549 10.11 -12.82 -18.73
CA THR A 549 10.94 -13.97 -19.12
C THR A 549 10.75 -15.15 -18.18
N MET A 550 10.75 -14.91 -16.86
CA MET A 550 10.56 -15.96 -15.86
C MET A 550 9.13 -16.52 -15.87
N LEU A 551 8.12 -15.69 -16.12
CA LEU A 551 6.73 -16.15 -16.28
C LEU A 551 6.59 -17.08 -17.49
N ALA A 552 7.14 -16.69 -18.66
CA ALA A 552 7.11 -17.52 -19.86
C ALA A 552 7.90 -18.83 -19.68
N GLN A 553 9.06 -18.79 -19.00
CA GLN A 553 9.83 -20.00 -18.68
C GLN A 553 9.05 -20.95 -17.75
N PHE A 554 8.30 -20.42 -16.79
CA PHE A 554 7.45 -21.24 -15.94
C PHE A 554 6.37 -21.97 -16.75
N GLU A 555 5.74 -21.30 -17.71
CA GLU A 555 4.77 -21.96 -18.60
C GLU A 555 5.42 -23.07 -19.42
N GLN A 556 6.65 -22.88 -19.90
CA GLN A 556 7.39 -23.93 -20.59
C GLN A 556 7.61 -25.16 -19.68
N HIS A 557 7.96 -24.96 -18.41
CA HIS A 557 8.06 -26.06 -17.44
C HIS A 557 6.73 -26.81 -17.22
N ILE A 558 5.60 -26.10 -17.28
CA ILE A 558 4.26 -26.70 -17.23
C ILE A 558 3.96 -27.46 -18.52
N GLU A 559 4.30 -26.92 -19.69
CA GLU A 559 4.09 -27.59 -20.99
C GLU A 559 4.93 -28.88 -21.10
N ASP A 560 6.18 -28.85 -20.65
CA ASP A 560 7.13 -29.97 -20.70
C ASP A 560 6.93 -31.00 -19.55
N ASP A 561 6.05 -30.69 -18.60
CA ASP A 561 5.85 -31.44 -17.35
C ASP A 561 7.16 -31.78 -16.63
N THR A 562 7.98 -30.75 -16.41
CA THR A 562 9.34 -30.89 -15.86
C THR A 562 9.30 -31.54 -14.45
N PRO A 563 10.27 -32.40 -14.09
CA PRO A 563 10.40 -32.92 -12.73
C PRO A 563 10.43 -31.82 -11.67
N LEU A 564 9.73 -32.03 -10.55
CA LEU A 564 9.60 -31.01 -9.51
C LEU A 564 10.97 -30.62 -8.91
N ALA A 565 11.90 -31.57 -8.82
CA ALA A 565 13.24 -31.34 -8.30
C ALA A 565 14.02 -30.27 -9.08
N ASP A 566 13.73 -30.12 -10.38
CA ASP A 566 14.40 -29.15 -11.25
C ASP A 566 13.75 -27.76 -11.18
N VAL A 567 12.44 -27.70 -10.89
CA VAL A 567 11.65 -26.46 -10.84
C VAL A 567 11.66 -25.84 -9.45
N LEU A 568 11.45 -26.65 -8.39
CA LEU A 568 11.35 -26.24 -6.99
C LEU A 568 12.36 -27.01 -6.11
N PRO A 569 13.68 -26.86 -6.33
CA PRO A 569 14.70 -27.62 -5.62
C PRO A 569 14.67 -27.42 -4.10
N THR A 570 14.35 -26.22 -3.61
CA THR A 570 14.28 -25.95 -2.16
C THR A 570 13.16 -26.75 -1.48
N ILE A 571 11.99 -26.84 -2.11
CA ILE A 571 10.86 -27.62 -1.59
C ILE A 571 11.16 -29.12 -1.67
N PHE A 572 11.69 -29.58 -2.80
CA PHE A 572 12.08 -30.97 -2.98
C PHE A 572 13.11 -31.42 -1.94
N ASN A 573 14.19 -30.64 -1.74
CA ASN A 573 15.25 -30.97 -0.78
C ASN A 573 14.76 -30.99 0.67
N LYS A 574 13.73 -30.20 1.00
CA LYS A 574 13.11 -30.19 2.32
C LYS A 574 12.19 -31.39 2.55
N TYR A 575 11.53 -31.88 1.50
CA TYR A 575 10.57 -32.99 1.57
C TYR A 575 10.82 -34.08 0.49
N PRO A 576 12.04 -34.67 0.43
CA PRO A 576 12.47 -35.49 -0.70
C PRO A 576 11.75 -36.84 -0.77
N VAL A 577 11.18 -37.31 0.34
CA VAL A 577 10.36 -38.54 0.37
C VAL A 577 8.96 -38.27 -0.19
N ARG A 578 8.38 -37.11 0.12
CA ARG A 578 7.01 -36.74 -0.28
C ARG A 578 6.91 -36.42 -1.77
N TYR A 579 7.96 -35.84 -2.35
CA TYR A 579 7.97 -35.35 -3.72
C TYR A 579 9.00 -36.03 -4.63
N ARG A 580 9.47 -37.24 -4.28
CA ARG A 580 10.58 -37.93 -4.97
C ARG A 580 10.38 -38.04 -6.48
N ASP A 581 9.19 -38.45 -6.89
CA ASP A 581 8.86 -38.80 -8.27
C ASP A 581 7.82 -37.83 -8.87
N TYR A 582 7.63 -36.67 -8.24
CA TYR A 582 6.62 -35.70 -8.66
C TYR A 582 7.09 -34.92 -9.89
N THR A 583 6.20 -34.73 -10.85
CA THR A 583 6.32 -33.68 -11.87
C THR A 583 5.64 -32.40 -11.42
N LEU A 584 5.91 -31.30 -12.13
CA LEU A 584 5.27 -30.02 -11.86
C LEU A 584 3.75 -30.09 -12.04
N ARG A 585 3.24 -30.74 -13.10
CA ARG A 585 1.79 -30.84 -13.33
C ARG A 585 1.10 -31.72 -12.31
N GLU A 586 1.75 -32.81 -11.85
CA GLU A 586 1.19 -33.67 -10.81
C GLU A 586 0.95 -32.88 -9.52
N LEU A 587 1.93 -32.09 -9.08
CA LEU A 587 1.76 -31.21 -7.92
C LEU A 587 0.66 -30.16 -8.13
N CYS A 588 0.66 -29.51 -9.32
CA CYS A 588 -0.37 -28.55 -9.67
C CYS A 588 -1.77 -29.15 -9.60
N GLN A 589 -1.96 -30.34 -10.18
CA GLN A 589 -3.24 -31.03 -10.22
C GLN A 589 -3.67 -31.53 -8.84
N GLU A 590 -2.77 -32.07 -8.03
CA GLU A 590 -3.09 -32.53 -6.67
C GLU A 590 -3.62 -31.37 -5.82
N MET A 591 -2.90 -30.24 -5.82
CA MET A 591 -3.31 -29.06 -5.05
C MET A 591 -4.57 -28.40 -5.61
N HIS A 592 -4.75 -28.39 -6.93
CA HIS A 592 -6.00 -27.96 -7.57
C HIS A 592 -7.19 -28.83 -7.14
N ASN A 593 -7.05 -30.16 -7.19
CA ASN A 593 -8.09 -31.11 -6.79
C ASN A 593 -8.50 -30.94 -5.33
N LEU A 594 -7.56 -30.61 -4.45
CA LEU A 594 -7.86 -30.29 -3.05
C LEU A 594 -8.77 -29.06 -2.94
N TYR A 595 -8.47 -27.99 -3.68
CA TYR A 595 -9.30 -26.79 -3.64
C TYR A 595 -10.70 -27.04 -4.23
N VAL A 596 -10.78 -27.87 -5.27
CA VAL A 596 -12.05 -28.32 -5.86
C VAL A 596 -12.85 -29.16 -4.86
N SER A 597 -12.23 -30.11 -4.15
CA SER A 597 -12.95 -31.03 -3.25
C SER A 597 -13.62 -30.34 -2.07
N PHE A 598 -13.12 -29.16 -1.68
CA PHE A 598 -13.68 -28.34 -0.60
C PHE A 598 -14.51 -27.14 -1.11
N ASP A 599 -14.65 -26.95 -2.42
CA ASP A 599 -15.26 -25.77 -3.04
C ASP A 599 -14.71 -24.45 -2.46
N VAL A 600 -13.38 -24.35 -2.34
CA VAL A 600 -12.72 -23.29 -1.59
C VAL A 600 -13.10 -21.89 -2.09
N LYS A 601 -13.29 -21.70 -3.41
CA LYS A 601 -13.72 -20.42 -3.98
C LYS A 601 -15.09 -19.96 -3.48
N ASP A 602 -16.02 -20.90 -3.31
CA ASP A 602 -17.40 -20.59 -2.90
C ASP A 602 -17.44 -20.34 -1.39
N LEU A 603 -16.59 -21.02 -0.62
CA LEU A 603 -16.35 -20.70 0.79
C LEU A 603 -15.76 -19.30 0.97
N GLN A 604 -14.73 -18.94 0.18
CA GLN A 604 -14.15 -17.60 0.18
C GLN A 604 -15.19 -16.52 -0.10
N LYS A 605 -16.10 -16.76 -1.05
CA LYS A 605 -17.20 -15.85 -1.32
C LYS A 605 -18.18 -15.78 -0.15
N ALA A 606 -18.67 -16.91 0.33
CA ALA A 606 -19.69 -16.99 1.36
C ALA A 606 -19.26 -16.29 2.67
N MET A 607 -17.99 -16.41 3.08
CA MET A 607 -17.47 -15.77 4.31
C MET A 607 -17.66 -14.24 4.37
N PHE A 608 -17.87 -13.57 3.22
CA PHE A 608 -18.02 -12.12 3.14
C PHE A 608 -19.42 -11.66 2.69
N ARG A 609 -20.39 -12.58 2.62
CA ARG A 609 -21.80 -12.27 2.30
C ARG A 609 -22.63 -12.19 3.56
N LYS A 610 -23.55 -11.20 3.64
CA LYS A 610 -24.40 -10.96 4.83
C LYS A 610 -25.11 -12.23 5.32
N GLU A 611 -25.58 -13.07 4.40
CA GLU A 611 -26.30 -14.31 4.68
C GLU A 611 -25.45 -15.39 5.37
N CYS A 612 -24.12 -15.30 5.28
CA CYS A 612 -23.18 -16.30 5.78
C CYS A 612 -22.17 -15.72 6.78
N LEU A 613 -22.30 -14.43 7.15
CA LEU A 613 -21.48 -13.84 8.19
C LEU A 613 -21.71 -14.57 9.53
N PRO A 614 -20.64 -14.83 10.30
CA PRO A 614 -20.77 -15.34 11.66
C PRO A 614 -21.70 -14.46 12.52
N PRO A 615 -22.67 -15.04 13.26
CA PRO A 615 -23.51 -14.28 14.16
C PRO A 615 -22.70 -13.61 15.28
N VAL A 616 -23.00 -12.35 15.57
CA VAL A 616 -22.39 -11.60 16.68
C VAL A 616 -23.23 -11.82 17.94
N LEU A 617 -22.68 -12.49 18.96
CA LEU A 617 -23.36 -12.72 20.24
C LEU A 617 -22.76 -11.91 21.40
N MET A 618 -21.53 -11.44 21.25
CA MET A 618 -20.83 -10.65 22.26
C MET A 618 -20.11 -9.48 21.61
N ASN A 619 -20.06 -8.34 22.29
CA ASN A 619 -19.25 -7.22 21.82
C ASN A 619 -17.76 -7.62 21.78
N PRO A 620 -16.99 -7.28 20.74
CA PRO A 620 -15.58 -7.68 20.64
C PRO A 620 -14.70 -7.25 21.82
N GLN A 621 -14.99 -6.10 22.44
CA GLN A 621 -14.29 -5.64 23.65
C GLN A 621 -14.56 -6.57 24.85
N ASP A 622 -15.78 -7.08 24.99
CA ASP A 622 -16.17 -7.98 26.08
C ASP A 622 -15.55 -9.37 25.87
N ALA A 623 -15.57 -9.88 24.63
CA ALA A 623 -14.92 -11.15 24.27
C ALA A 623 -13.40 -11.08 24.54
N ASN A 624 -12.75 -9.99 24.15
CA ASN A 624 -11.34 -9.76 24.44
C ASN A 624 -11.06 -9.63 25.96
N SER A 625 -11.99 -9.04 26.72
CA SER A 625 -11.87 -8.96 28.19
C SER A 625 -11.96 -10.34 28.84
N ALA A 626 -12.85 -11.22 28.36
CA ALA A 626 -12.95 -12.60 28.81
C ALA A 626 -11.69 -13.41 28.44
N PHE A 627 -11.15 -13.22 27.23
CA PHE A 627 -9.89 -13.80 26.81
C PHE A 627 -8.74 -13.44 27.76
N ILE A 628 -8.56 -12.14 28.07
CA ILE A 628 -7.51 -11.66 28.98
C ILE A 628 -7.66 -12.23 30.40
N ARG A 629 -8.90 -12.47 30.85
CA ARG A 629 -9.18 -13.07 32.16
C ARG A 629 -8.92 -14.59 32.21
N GLY A 630 -8.71 -15.23 31.07
CA GLY A 630 -8.59 -16.69 30.99
C GLY A 630 -9.94 -17.42 31.06
N ASP A 631 -11.05 -16.72 30.79
CA ASP A 631 -12.41 -17.28 30.73
C ASP A 631 -12.66 -17.98 29.38
N VAL A 632 -11.64 -18.71 28.91
CA VAL A 632 -11.57 -19.31 27.57
C VAL A 632 -11.02 -20.72 27.62
N GLU A 633 -11.40 -21.53 26.64
CA GLU A 633 -10.79 -22.82 26.38
C GLU A 633 -10.31 -22.92 24.94
N LEU A 634 -9.23 -23.67 24.74
CA LEU A 634 -8.66 -23.95 23.42
C LEU A 634 -9.31 -25.22 22.89
N VAL A 635 -10.04 -25.12 21.78
CA VAL A 635 -10.77 -26.24 21.17
C VAL A 635 -10.32 -26.43 19.73
N ARG A 636 -10.46 -27.66 19.21
CA ARG A 636 -10.25 -27.91 17.78
C ARG A 636 -11.27 -27.12 16.98
N ILE A 637 -10.85 -26.54 15.85
CA ILE A 637 -11.76 -25.76 14.99
C ILE A 637 -12.92 -26.62 14.49
N ARG A 638 -12.71 -27.93 14.29
CA ARG A 638 -13.78 -28.89 14.00
C ARG A 638 -14.87 -28.93 15.06
N ASP A 639 -14.51 -28.75 16.33
CA ASP A 639 -15.41 -28.87 17.49
C ASP A 639 -15.87 -27.51 18.00
N ALA A 640 -15.49 -26.41 17.32
CA ALA A 640 -15.82 -25.05 17.70
C ALA A 640 -17.23 -24.60 17.26
N GLU A 641 -17.97 -25.41 16.50
CA GLU A 641 -19.28 -25.02 15.98
C GLU A 641 -20.24 -24.58 17.10
N GLY A 642 -20.88 -23.42 16.92
CA GLY A 642 -21.79 -22.84 17.91
C GLY A 642 -21.09 -22.15 19.10
N ARG A 643 -19.76 -22.16 19.17
CA ARG A 643 -18.98 -21.53 20.24
C ARG A 643 -18.58 -20.10 19.87
N ILE A 644 -18.56 -19.21 20.87
CA ILE A 644 -18.15 -17.81 20.69
C ILE A 644 -16.63 -17.75 20.60
N ALA A 645 -16.10 -17.23 19.50
CA ALA A 645 -14.68 -16.99 19.32
C ALA A 645 -14.19 -15.92 20.32
N ALA A 646 -13.12 -16.22 21.04
CA ALA A 646 -12.48 -15.29 21.95
C ALA A 646 -11.44 -14.40 21.23
N GLU A 647 -10.96 -14.85 20.08
CA GLU A 647 -9.96 -14.20 19.25
C GLU A 647 -10.42 -14.11 17.80
N GLY A 648 -9.75 -13.25 17.02
CA GLY A 648 -10.05 -13.10 15.60
C GLY A 648 -9.28 -14.11 14.75
N ALA A 649 -9.97 -14.81 13.84
CA ALA A 649 -9.36 -15.79 12.95
C ALA A 649 -9.08 -15.17 11.56
N LEU A 650 -7.80 -15.17 11.16
CA LEU A 650 -7.31 -14.54 9.94
C LEU A 650 -6.45 -15.53 9.13
N PRO A 651 -6.97 -16.08 8.03
CA PRO A 651 -6.22 -16.92 7.11
C PRO A 651 -5.65 -16.14 5.93
N TYR A 652 -4.59 -16.63 5.29
CA TYR A 652 -4.10 -16.16 4.00
C TYR A 652 -4.19 -17.24 2.91
N PRO A 653 -4.96 -16.99 1.82
CA PRO A 653 -5.91 -15.90 1.61
C PRO A 653 -7.12 -15.90 2.57
N PRO A 654 -7.88 -14.78 2.67
CA PRO A 654 -7.66 -13.49 2.00
C PRO A 654 -6.77 -12.49 2.76
N GLY A 655 -6.33 -12.81 3.99
CA GLY A 655 -5.55 -11.89 4.81
C GLY A 655 -6.37 -10.85 5.58
N VAL A 656 -7.66 -11.12 5.79
CA VAL A 656 -8.58 -10.31 6.61
C VAL A 656 -9.35 -11.21 7.58
N LEU A 657 -9.90 -10.63 8.65
CA LEU A 657 -10.59 -11.39 9.69
C LEU A 657 -11.85 -12.04 9.11
N CYS A 658 -11.93 -13.36 9.21
CA CYS A 658 -13.09 -14.15 8.80
C CYS A 658 -14.03 -14.39 10.00
N VAL A 659 -13.45 -14.50 11.20
CA VAL A 659 -14.17 -14.48 12.49
C VAL A 659 -13.59 -13.35 13.34
N VAL A 660 -14.45 -12.55 13.96
CA VAL A 660 -14.09 -11.47 14.89
C VAL A 660 -14.39 -11.94 16.33
N PRO A 661 -13.61 -11.53 17.36
CA PRO A 661 -13.95 -11.86 18.74
C PRO A 661 -15.41 -11.51 19.06
N GLY A 662 -16.14 -12.43 19.69
CA GLY A 662 -17.56 -12.29 19.99
C GLY A 662 -18.51 -12.82 18.91
N GLU A 663 -17.99 -13.19 17.74
CA GLU A 663 -18.73 -13.95 16.73
C GLU A 663 -18.71 -15.45 17.01
N VAL A 664 -19.67 -16.18 16.44
CA VAL A 664 -19.83 -17.63 16.64
C VAL A 664 -19.19 -18.42 15.49
N TRP A 665 -18.37 -19.41 15.84
CA TRP A 665 -17.80 -20.35 14.87
C TRP A 665 -18.90 -21.22 14.23
N GLY A 666 -18.82 -21.40 12.91
CA GLY A 666 -19.79 -22.19 12.15
C GLY A 666 -19.70 -21.96 10.64
N GLY A 667 -20.58 -22.63 9.89
CA GLY A 667 -20.87 -22.29 8.49
C GLY A 667 -19.66 -22.26 7.55
N ALA A 668 -19.64 -21.29 6.63
CA ALA A 668 -18.62 -21.19 5.59
C ALA A 668 -17.20 -20.98 6.15
N VAL A 669 -17.06 -20.18 7.20
CA VAL A 669 -15.74 -19.88 7.77
C VAL A 669 -15.11 -21.10 8.42
N GLN A 670 -15.86 -21.87 9.22
CA GLN A 670 -15.32 -23.08 9.83
C GLN A 670 -14.92 -24.10 8.76
N ARG A 671 -15.77 -24.30 7.75
CA ARG A 671 -15.47 -25.19 6.61
C ARG A 671 -14.21 -24.76 5.86
N TYR A 672 -13.99 -23.46 5.68
CA TYR A 672 -12.78 -22.94 5.04
C TYR A 672 -11.53 -23.29 5.85
N PHE A 673 -11.52 -23.07 7.16
CA PHE A 673 -10.39 -23.45 8.01
C PHE A 673 -10.13 -24.95 8.02
N LEU A 674 -11.17 -25.79 7.94
CA LEU A 674 -11.01 -27.24 7.81
C LEU A 674 -10.37 -27.65 6.47
N ALA A 675 -10.68 -26.95 5.38
CA ALA A 675 -9.99 -27.14 4.10
C ALA A 675 -8.50 -26.76 4.20
N LEU A 676 -8.18 -25.68 4.92
CA LEU A 676 -6.79 -25.28 5.17
C LEU A 676 -6.05 -26.29 6.05
N GLU A 677 -6.70 -26.88 7.07
CA GLU A 677 -6.13 -27.97 7.88
C GLU A 677 -5.71 -29.15 7.00
N GLU A 678 -6.57 -29.57 6.07
CA GLU A 678 -6.26 -30.67 5.16
C GLU A 678 -5.06 -30.36 4.27
N GLY A 679 -5.01 -29.14 3.70
CA GLY A 679 -3.89 -28.69 2.88
C GLY A 679 -2.56 -28.64 3.64
N VAL A 680 -2.57 -28.26 4.92
CA VAL A 680 -1.37 -28.27 5.77
C VAL A 680 -0.77 -29.67 5.91
N ASN A 681 -1.60 -30.72 5.90
CA ASN A 681 -1.16 -32.10 6.04
C ASN A 681 -0.76 -32.74 4.69
N LEU A 682 -1.51 -32.48 3.62
CA LEU A 682 -1.28 -33.10 2.31
C LEU A 682 -0.14 -32.47 1.52
N LEU A 683 0.08 -31.16 1.69
CA LEU A 683 0.97 -30.35 0.84
C LEU A 683 2.06 -29.64 1.66
N PRO A 684 2.97 -30.40 2.31
CA PRO A 684 4.03 -29.81 3.12
C PRO A 684 4.93 -28.90 2.27
N GLY A 685 5.17 -27.68 2.74
CA GLY A 685 5.89 -26.64 1.99
C GLY A 685 4.99 -25.56 1.40
N PHE A 686 3.67 -25.81 1.33
CA PHE A 686 2.67 -24.88 0.80
C PHE A 686 1.60 -24.48 1.83
N SER A 687 1.93 -24.62 3.12
CA SER A 687 1.00 -24.32 4.20
C SER A 687 0.62 -22.82 4.21
N PRO A 688 -0.67 -22.48 4.29
CA PRO A 688 -1.12 -21.10 4.39
C PRO A 688 -0.69 -20.47 5.72
N GLU A 689 -0.56 -19.15 5.73
CA GLU A 689 -0.39 -18.41 6.99
C GLU A 689 -1.73 -18.29 7.71
N LEU A 690 -1.73 -18.61 9.01
CA LEU A 690 -2.90 -18.54 9.88
C LEU A 690 -2.57 -17.70 11.11
N GLN A 691 -3.45 -16.75 11.46
CA GLN A 691 -3.34 -15.95 12.68
C GLN A 691 -4.63 -16.09 13.51
N GLY A 692 -4.48 -16.14 14.85
CA GLY A 692 -5.60 -16.39 15.78
C GLY A 692 -6.14 -17.82 15.74
N VAL A 693 -5.44 -18.71 15.05
CA VAL A 693 -5.66 -20.16 15.01
C VAL A 693 -4.30 -20.82 15.15
N TYR A 694 -4.23 -21.89 15.95
CA TYR A 694 -3.01 -22.55 16.35
C TYR A 694 -2.93 -23.93 15.71
N SER A 695 -1.79 -24.25 15.09
CA SER A 695 -1.54 -25.58 14.53
C SER A 695 -0.79 -26.41 15.55
N GLU A 696 -1.40 -27.50 16.00
CA GLU A 696 -0.79 -28.47 16.92
C GLU A 696 -0.71 -29.84 16.25
N THR A 697 0.40 -30.55 16.45
CA THR A 697 0.55 -31.93 15.98
C THR A 697 -0.03 -32.89 17.02
N ASP A 698 -1.02 -33.69 16.62
CA ASP A 698 -1.59 -34.72 17.49
C ASP A 698 -0.68 -35.96 17.61
N ALA A 699 -1.10 -36.93 18.43
CA ALA A 699 -0.33 -38.14 18.70
C ALA A 699 -0.07 -39.01 17.46
N ASP A 700 -0.88 -38.87 16.41
CA ASP A 700 -0.76 -39.60 15.14
C ASP A 700 0.14 -38.85 14.13
N GLY A 701 0.71 -37.70 14.53
CA GLY A 701 1.55 -36.87 13.69
C GLY A 701 0.78 -35.93 12.75
N ILE A 702 -0.55 -35.82 12.92
CA ILE A 702 -1.41 -34.99 12.08
C ILE A 702 -1.50 -33.59 12.67
N LYS A 703 -1.33 -32.57 11.84
CA LYS A 703 -1.53 -31.18 12.25
C LYS A 703 -3.02 -30.87 12.31
N ARG A 704 -3.46 -30.37 13.46
CA ARG A 704 -4.84 -29.96 13.75
C ARG A 704 -4.88 -28.48 14.07
N LEU A 705 -5.96 -27.82 13.66
CA LEU A 705 -6.18 -26.41 13.95
C LEU A 705 -7.03 -26.23 15.21
N TYR A 706 -6.60 -25.32 16.07
CA TYR A 706 -7.25 -24.97 17.33
C TYR A 706 -7.51 -23.47 17.42
N GLY A 707 -8.55 -23.07 18.15
CA GLY A 707 -8.86 -21.67 18.43
C GLY A 707 -9.44 -21.49 19.82
N TYR A 708 -9.20 -20.32 20.43
CA TYR A 708 -9.79 -20.00 21.73
C TYR A 708 -11.26 -19.61 21.58
N VAL A 709 -12.09 -20.23 22.41
CA VAL A 709 -13.53 -19.93 22.53
C VAL A 709 -13.88 -19.61 23.97
N LEU A 710 -14.97 -18.88 24.19
CA LEU A 710 -15.48 -18.62 25.54
C LEU A 710 -15.98 -19.92 26.19
N LYS A 711 -15.74 -20.06 27.51
CA LYS A 711 -16.20 -21.19 28.33
C LYS A 711 -17.72 -21.23 28.49
#